data_AF-A0A9P7H3Z9-F1
#
_entry.id   AF-A0A9P7H3Z9-F1
#
_cell.length_a   1.000
_cell.length_b   1.000
_cell.length_c   1.000
_cell.angle_alpha   90.00
_cell.angle_beta   90.00
_cell.angle_gamma   90.00
#
_symmetry.space_group_name_H-M   'P 1'
#
loop_
_entity.id
_entity.type
_entity.pdbx_description
1 polymer ?
#
loop_
_entity_poly.entity_id
_entity_poly.type
_entity_poly.pdbx_seq_one_letter_code
_entity_poly.pdbx_strand_id
1 'polypeptide(L)'
;MEASEKKPGLDVPSDHHTGETSLVSNDAQRKVLSKFDKFVMPQMAILVLFAYLDRTNIGNARVFGFEEDTGMAGTQFNDVSMYFYISYVIFETPWVLAVKKFGPGRVLAIAIISWSCITIGTGFVHSYGQVIACRVLLGFFEAGLFPSLTFVISQIYPPASQGKRVAVLYVSIALSGALGGLIAYGIQSMGARHGLSAWRWLFIIEGVISIVIGAACWLSLPTSPETAWFLSSEEKTTMISIKESNHPFKETEKFSWKQIAMAVTDPLVWLASVSLFCSSIALFGFGTFLPTLLKGLDFTSLQANYLSIPVYVLASILTGVTTYVSDRLNRRAVCLIHSPLLVITGYAIVVGTGHKALGFFAMFLVGGGVYSYNTVLVTWVSNNVQPDYKRSVAIAMLLSLANASGMAASQIYPIKDAPRYIKGNAISLGGEIIALICIGLIYALLKYRMRQKEKLLASGHDTNGKEGDQSLDFKYINIMPQPKPVIAIVPGGFCGPRVYQDVANALRDDGFTVIIPALTTTKDLSSKDPTSAEYKDFASKGLPDDVKEIHNSLASELDKGSEVVIFGHSYGSLPALIALEGQTVEERKAKGLSGGIKAYASVSGFAYTMRGKNIMGTTEDLPEMPYHTLEEGVLHMQDTAKPLFFSDLSTEDQDRAWEKVFKAHSHESFRHLPDFIISDVKIPKIYVVCEKDQVVAPTWQEMVIQMGGFDKVEKLPSGHFPFVSIPDETAKLFAQIATG
;
A
#
# COMPACT_ATOMS: atom_id res chain seq x y z
N MET A 1 64.85 -1.53 -11.65
CA MET A 1 64.73 -0.88 -10.34
C MET A 1 63.44 -0.10 -10.34
N GLU A 2 62.40 -0.62 -9.71
CA GLU A 2 61.64 0.05 -8.64
C GLU A 2 60.48 -0.86 -8.23
N ALA A 3 60.25 -0.91 -6.92
CA ALA A 3 59.60 -1.98 -6.20
C ALA A 3 58.08 -1.82 -6.19
N SER A 4 57.37 -2.94 -6.37
CA SER A 4 55.93 -3.08 -6.15
C SER A 4 55.67 -3.31 -4.66
N GLU A 5 55.16 -2.30 -3.95
CA GLU A 5 54.65 -2.44 -2.58
C GLU A 5 53.34 -3.25 -2.54
N LYS A 6 53.37 -4.37 -1.82
CA LYS A 6 52.22 -5.18 -1.41
C LYS A 6 51.36 -4.41 -0.41
N LYS A 7 50.05 -4.30 -0.68
CA LYS A 7 49.05 -3.99 0.35
C LYS A 7 48.68 -5.28 1.12
N PRO A 8 48.33 -5.22 2.42
CA PRO A 8 48.02 -6.41 3.21
C PRO A 8 46.64 -6.96 2.81
N GLY A 9 46.58 -8.27 2.58
CA GLY A 9 45.35 -9.00 2.34
C GLY A 9 44.50 -9.09 3.61
N LEU A 10 43.21 -8.83 3.48
CA LEU A 10 42.21 -9.42 4.36
C LEU A 10 42.00 -10.85 3.86
N ASP A 11 42.43 -11.84 4.65
CA ASP A 11 42.07 -13.23 4.48
C ASP A 11 40.55 -13.37 4.69
N VAL A 12 39.81 -13.52 3.60
CA VAL A 12 38.44 -14.03 3.61
C VAL A 12 38.55 -15.55 3.40
N PRO A 13 38.01 -16.40 4.29
CA PRO A 13 38.01 -17.83 4.07
C PRO A 13 37.27 -18.16 2.77
N SER A 14 37.96 -18.85 1.87
CA SER A 14 37.39 -19.37 0.63
C SER A 14 36.63 -20.66 0.91
N ASP A 15 35.40 -20.54 1.41
CA ASP A 15 34.44 -21.64 1.34
C ASP A 15 33.69 -21.57 0.02
N HIS A 16 34.02 -22.50 -0.87
CA HIS A 16 33.24 -22.82 -2.05
C HIS A 16 31.88 -23.41 -1.63
N HIS A 17 30.91 -22.54 -1.37
CA HIS A 17 29.50 -22.94 -1.38
C HIS A 17 28.94 -22.78 -2.80
N THR A 18 28.71 -23.92 -3.43
CA THR A 18 27.87 -24.08 -4.62
C THR A 18 26.47 -23.53 -4.38
N GLY A 19 26.15 -22.40 -5.01
CA GLY A 19 24.87 -22.17 -5.69
C GLY A 19 23.55 -22.52 -4.99
N GLU A 20 23.36 -22.17 -3.73
CA GLU A 20 22.02 -21.94 -3.16
C GLU A 20 21.90 -20.46 -2.81
N THR A 21 21.18 -19.69 -3.63
CA THR A 21 20.70 -18.36 -3.25
C THR A 21 19.82 -18.55 -2.01
N SER A 22 20.38 -18.31 -0.82
CA SER A 22 19.61 -18.35 0.41
C SER A 22 18.49 -17.32 0.28
N LEU A 23 17.26 -17.81 0.23
CA LEU A 23 16.07 -16.98 0.28
C LEU A 23 16.11 -16.26 1.63
N VAL A 24 16.50 -14.99 1.60
CA VAL A 24 16.50 -14.10 2.77
C VAL A 24 15.11 -14.17 3.39
N SER A 25 15.02 -14.54 4.68
CA SER A 25 13.75 -14.53 5.38
C SER A 25 13.07 -13.16 5.27
N ASN A 26 11.78 -13.14 4.93
CA ASN A 26 10.98 -11.92 4.81
C ASN A 26 11.05 -11.03 6.08
N ASP A 27 11.25 -11.64 7.25
CA ASP A 27 11.40 -10.93 8.52
C ASP A 27 12.72 -10.16 8.62
N ALA A 28 13.81 -10.75 8.13
CA ALA A 28 15.12 -10.08 8.07
C ALA A 28 15.06 -8.89 7.12
N GLN A 29 14.41 -9.06 5.95
CA GLN A 29 14.21 -7.97 5.00
C GLN A 29 13.40 -6.82 5.60
N ARG A 30 12.28 -7.13 6.27
CA ARG A 30 11.44 -6.12 6.92
C ARG A 30 12.20 -5.36 8.01
N LYS A 31 13.00 -6.06 8.81
CA LYS A 31 13.81 -5.46 9.89
C LYS A 31 14.84 -4.47 9.33
N VAL A 32 15.57 -4.83 8.28
CA VAL A 32 16.55 -3.94 7.62
C VAL A 32 15.86 -2.71 7.04
N LEU A 33 14.80 -2.88 6.25
CA LEU A 33 14.07 -1.77 5.63
C LEU A 33 13.45 -0.81 6.68
N SER A 34 13.00 -1.34 7.82
CA SER A 34 12.47 -0.50 8.92
C SER A 34 13.51 0.46 9.51
N LYS A 35 14.81 0.10 9.49
CA LYS A 35 15.88 1.00 9.93
C LYS A 35 16.05 2.18 8.96
N PHE A 36 15.93 1.95 7.67
CA PHE A 36 15.92 3.03 6.68
C PHE A 36 14.71 3.95 6.86
N ASP A 37 13.53 3.39 7.15
CA ASP A 37 12.35 4.19 7.50
C ASP A 37 12.56 5.04 8.76
N LYS A 38 13.38 4.57 9.72
CA LYS A 38 13.66 5.29 10.98
C LYS A 38 14.77 6.34 10.84
N PHE A 39 15.82 6.06 10.08
CA PHE A 39 17.02 6.91 10.03
C PHE A 39 17.12 7.75 8.76
N VAL A 40 16.67 7.25 7.61
CA VAL A 40 16.85 7.92 6.31
C VAL A 40 15.62 8.72 5.92
N MET A 41 14.42 8.14 6.04
CA MET A 41 13.18 8.82 5.64
C MET A 41 12.92 10.15 6.36
N PRO A 42 13.14 10.29 7.69
CA PRO A 42 12.97 11.57 8.37
C PRO A 42 13.96 12.63 7.87
N GLN A 43 15.19 12.25 7.53
CA GLN A 43 16.18 13.18 6.96
C GLN A 43 15.73 13.64 5.57
N MET A 44 15.27 12.72 4.71
CA MET A 44 14.72 13.08 3.39
C MET A 44 13.52 14.02 3.53
N ALA A 45 12.63 13.74 4.48
CA ALA A 45 11.46 14.55 4.78
C ALA A 45 11.85 15.97 5.20
N ILE A 46 12.86 16.11 6.07
CA ILE A 46 13.39 17.42 6.51
C ILE A 46 14.03 18.17 5.33
N LEU A 47 14.86 17.50 4.51
CA LEU A 47 15.49 18.13 3.35
C LEU A 47 14.47 18.66 2.35
N VAL A 48 13.43 17.87 2.04
CA VAL A 48 12.33 18.33 1.16
C VAL A 48 11.59 19.50 1.78
N LEU A 49 11.31 19.43 3.08
CA LEU A 49 10.61 20.50 3.80
C LEU A 49 11.35 21.83 3.66
N PHE A 50 12.66 21.88 3.93
CA PHE A 50 13.44 23.12 3.82
C PHE A 50 13.64 23.59 2.39
N ALA A 51 13.80 22.68 1.43
CA ALA A 51 13.90 23.08 0.02
C ALA A 51 12.61 23.71 -0.51
N TYR A 52 11.44 23.16 -0.13
CA TYR A 52 10.17 23.74 -0.54
C TYR A 52 9.78 24.98 0.29
N LEU A 53 10.42 25.20 1.43
CA LEU A 53 10.25 26.41 2.24
C LEU A 53 10.60 27.66 1.42
N ASP A 54 11.74 27.66 0.73
CA ASP A 54 12.20 28.76 -0.12
C ASP A 54 11.25 29.13 -1.27
N ARG A 55 10.51 28.13 -1.78
CA ARG A 55 9.46 28.33 -2.80
C ARG A 55 8.21 28.97 -2.22
N THR A 56 7.87 28.66 -0.98
CA THR A 56 6.75 29.30 -0.28
C THR A 56 7.11 30.71 0.20
N ASN A 57 8.38 30.94 0.55
CA ASN A 57 8.87 32.21 1.06
C ASN A 57 8.77 33.36 0.08
N ILE A 58 8.91 33.12 -1.22
CA ILE A 58 8.74 34.20 -2.21
C ILE A 58 7.31 34.77 -2.16
N GLY A 59 6.32 33.92 -1.89
CA GLY A 59 4.93 34.31 -1.67
C GLY A 59 4.74 35.12 -0.39
N ASN A 60 5.36 34.68 0.70
CA ASN A 60 5.35 35.38 1.99
C ASN A 60 6.07 36.75 1.90
N ALA A 61 7.24 36.78 1.24
CA ALA A 61 8.03 37.99 1.00
C ALA A 61 7.26 39.01 0.14
N ARG A 62 6.48 38.55 -0.84
CA ARG A 62 5.63 39.43 -1.65
C ARG A 62 4.70 40.29 -0.79
N VAL A 63 4.12 39.74 0.27
CA VAL A 63 3.23 40.49 1.16
C VAL A 63 3.97 41.38 2.17
N PHE A 64 5.30 41.34 2.21
CA PHE A 64 6.18 42.13 3.08
C PHE A 64 6.79 43.39 2.44
N GLY A 65 6.50 43.66 1.16
CA GLY A 65 7.12 44.79 0.44
C GLY A 65 8.28 44.38 -0.48
N PHE A 66 8.41 43.09 -0.81
CA PHE A 66 9.52 42.58 -1.64
C PHE A 66 9.56 43.19 -3.05
N GLU A 67 8.40 43.39 -3.68
CA GLU A 67 8.32 44.00 -5.02
C GLU A 67 8.75 45.46 -4.98
N GLU A 68 8.27 46.20 -3.98
CA GLU A 68 8.54 47.61 -3.79
C GLU A 68 10.04 47.86 -3.49
N ASP A 69 10.63 47.07 -2.58
CA ASP A 69 12.05 47.19 -2.18
C ASP A 69 13.04 46.82 -3.29
N THR A 70 12.60 46.11 -4.33
CA THR A 70 13.45 45.66 -5.46
C THR A 70 13.13 46.37 -6.77
N GLY A 71 12.20 47.33 -6.74
CA GLY A 71 11.79 48.13 -7.89
C GLY A 71 11.05 47.34 -8.97
N MET A 72 10.33 46.28 -8.58
CA MET A 72 9.56 45.46 -9.52
C MET A 72 8.24 46.14 -9.92
N ALA A 73 7.85 45.95 -11.18
CA ALA A 73 6.59 46.44 -11.72
C ALA A 73 5.94 45.44 -12.69
N GLY A 74 4.62 45.52 -12.84
CA GLY A 74 3.85 44.74 -13.81
C GLY A 74 3.92 43.23 -13.55
N THR A 75 4.51 42.48 -14.48
CA THR A 75 4.63 41.00 -14.42
C THR A 75 5.96 40.51 -13.87
N GLN A 76 6.87 41.41 -13.46
CA GLN A 76 8.22 41.04 -13.07
C GLN A 76 8.29 40.06 -11.89
N PHE A 77 7.36 40.13 -10.93
CA PHE A 77 7.28 39.13 -9.86
C PHE A 77 6.89 37.73 -10.39
N ASN A 78 5.98 37.67 -11.36
CA ASN A 78 5.59 36.42 -12.00
C ASN A 78 6.78 35.82 -12.77
N ASP A 79 7.58 36.67 -13.43
CA ASP A 79 8.81 36.27 -14.12
C ASP A 79 9.85 35.70 -13.16
N VAL A 80 10.02 36.31 -11.98
CA VAL A 80 10.86 35.81 -10.88
C VAL A 80 10.55 34.35 -10.50
N SER A 81 9.27 34.01 -10.38
CA SER A 81 8.86 32.62 -10.12
C SER A 81 9.04 31.72 -11.34
N MET A 82 8.76 32.21 -12.55
CA MET A 82 8.88 31.44 -13.79
C MET A 82 10.33 31.01 -14.09
N TYR A 83 11.29 31.94 -13.97
CA TYR A 83 12.70 31.66 -14.29
C TYR A 83 13.33 30.61 -13.36
N PHE A 84 12.86 30.50 -12.12
CA PHE A 84 13.23 29.39 -11.23
C PHE A 84 12.84 28.03 -11.83
N TYR A 85 11.61 27.88 -12.32
CA TYR A 85 11.16 26.62 -12.91
C TYR A 85 11.84 26.30 -14.25
N ILE A 86 12.19 27.33 -15.04
CA ILE A 86 12.96 27.12 -16.28
C ILE A 86 14.31 26.47 -15.97
N SER A 87 15.08 27.03 -15.02
CA SER A 87 16.37 26.42 -14.66
C SER A 87 16.16 25.07 -13.95
N TYR A 88 15.14 24.94 -13.11
CA TYR A 88 14.81 23.67 -12.45
C TYR A 88 14.63 22.52 -13.46
N VAL A 89 13.75 22.70 -14.44
CA VAL A 89 13.43 21.66 -15.44
C VAL A 89 14.62 21.32 -16.32
N ILE A 90 15.44 22.31 -16.71
CA ILE A 90 16.63 22.08 -17.53
C ILE A 90 17.67 21.23 -16.79
N PHE A 91 17.86 21.51 -15.49
CA PHE A 91 18.96 20.93 -14.73
C PHE A 91 18.57 19.71 -13.89
N GLU A 92 17.30 19.34 -13.80
CA GLU A 92 16.86 18.19 -12.98
C GLU A 92 17.54 16.88 -13.42
N THR A 93 17.60 16.63 -14.73
CA THR A 93 18.20 15.42 -15.29
C THR A 93 19.72 15.38 -15.10
N PRO A 94 20.48 16.46 -15.42
CA PRO A 94 21.90 16.54 -15.09
C PRO A 94 22.22 16.23 -13.63
N TRP A 95 21.43 16.72 -12.68
CA TRP A 95 21.66 16.44 -11.25
C TRP A 95 21.44 14.98 -10.88
N VAL A 96 20.38 14.34 -11.41
CA VAL A 96 20.15 12.90 -11.17
C VAL A 96 21.31 12.06 -11.72
N LEU A 97 21.82 12.41 -12.89
CA LEU A 97 23.00 11.75 -13.47
C LEU A 97 24.25 11.98 -12.61
N ALA A 98 24.41 13.18 -12.04
CA ALA A 98 25.49 13.47 -11.10
C ALA A 98 25.39 12.61 -9.84
N VAL A 99 24.19 12.43 -9.26
CA VAL A 99 23.95 11.52 -8.11
C VAL A 99 24.36 10.10 -8.44
N LYS A 100 23.98 9.60 -9.63
CA LYS A 100 24.37 8.26 -10.06
C LYS A 100 25.89 8.11 -10.19
N LYS A 101 26.60 9.14 -10.67
CA LYS A 101 28.05 9.08 -10.93
C LYS A 101 28.91 9.33 -9.69
N PHE A 102 28.52 10.30 -8.86
CA PHE A 102 29.36 10.80 -7.75
C PHE A 102 28.83 10.41 -6.36
N GLY A 103 27.65 9.76 -6.31
CA GLY A 103 26.98 9.32 -5.10
C GLY A 103 26.05 10.40 -4.52
N PRO A 104 24.94 9.99 -3.86
CA PRO A 104 23.93 10.92 -3.35
C PRO A 104 24.47 11.84 -2.26
N GLY A 105 25.31 11.34 -1.35
CA GLY A 105 25.80 12.14 -0.22
C GLY A 105 26.53 13.41 -0.64
N ARG A 106 27.51 13.31 -1.55
CA ARG A 106 28.29 14.49 -2.00
C ARG A 106 27.46 15.46 -2.84
N VAL A 107 26.68 14.92 -3.77
CA VAL A 107 25.92 15.72 -4.72
C VAL A 107 24.79 16.48 -4.01
N LEU A 108 24.06 15.81 -3.12
CA LEU A 108 23.01 16.46 -2.32
C LEU A 108 23.61 17.53 -1.39
N ALA A 109 24.78 17.30 -0.79
CA ALA A 109 25.43 18.30 0.06
C ALA A 109 25.81 19.57 -0.71
N ILE A 110 26.41 19.41 -1.90
CA ILE A 110 26.75 20.54 -2.77
C ILE A 110 25.49 21.32 -3.14
N ALA A 111 24.42 20.61 -3.51
CA ALA A 111 23.13 21.24 -3.81
C ALA A 111 22.58 22.03 -2.61
N ILE A 112 22.50 21.40 -1.44
CA ILE A 112 21.92 22.00 -0.22
C ILE A 112 22.71 23.23 0.23
N ILE A 113 24.03 23.13 0.32
CA ILE A 113 24.89 24.24 0.75
C ILE A 113 24.79 25.38 -0.26
N SER A 114 24.85 25.07 -1.56
CA SER A 114 24.82 26.09 -2.61
C SER A 114 23.49 26.81 -2.66
N TRP A 115 22.35 26.09 -2.66
CA TRP A 115 21.03 26.74 -2.64
C TRP A 115 20.87 27.57 -1.37
N SER A 116 21.33 27.08 -0.21
CA SER A 116 21.14 27.80 1.05
C SER A 116 21.96 29.09 1.09
N CYS A 117 23.17 29.09 0.53
CA CYS A 117 23.96 30.29 0.32
C CYS A 117 23.26 31.30 -0.61
N ILE A 118 22.60 30.82 -1.66
CA ILE A 118 21.84 31.68 -2.59
C ILE A 118 20.57 32.23 -1.92
N THR A 119 19.90 31.43 -1.08
CA THR A 119 18.78 31.88 -0.26
C THR A 119 19.24 33.01 0.66
N ILE A 120 20.34 32.86 1.40
CA ILE A 120 20.92 33.95 2.21
C ILE A 120 21.22 35.17 1.33
N GLY A 121 21.85 34.96 0.17
CA GLY A 121 22.15 36.00 -0.81
C GLY A 121 20.92 36.77 -1.30
N THR A 122 19.76 36.10 -1.39
CA THR A 122 18.47 36.71 -1.77
C THR A 122 18.06 37.79 -0.77
N GLY A 123 18.42 37.68 0.51
CA GLY A 123 18.18 38.74 1.49
C GLY A 123 18.93 40.04 1.23
N PHE A 124 19.97 40.03 0.38
CA PHE A 124 20.84 41.18 0.09
C PHE A 124 20.63 41.79 -1.31
N VAL A 125 19.60 41.37 -2.04
CA VAL A 125 19.31 41.90 -3.38
C VAL A 125 18.59 43.25 -3.31
N HIS A 126 18.83 44.11 -4.29
CA HIS A 126 18.29 45.48 -4.36
C HIS A 126 17.63 45.80 -5.71
N SER A 127 17.69 44.89 -6.68
CA SER A 127 17.10 45.11 -8.00
C SER A 127 16.48 43.84 -8.56
N TYR A 128 15.51 44.02 -9.46
CA TYR A 128 14.89 42.94 -10.24
C TYR A 128 15.93 41.98 -10.86
N GLY A 129 16.97 42.50 -11.50
CA GLY A 129 18.01 41.67 -12.15
C GLY A 129 18.79 40.78 -11.16
N GLN A 130 19.07 41.29 -9.96
CA GLN A 130 19.71 40.50 -8.90
C GLN A 130 18.78 39.39 -8.39
N VAL A 131 17.48 39.67 -8.26
CA VAL A 131 16.50 38.66 -7.89
C VAL A 131 16.43 37.55 -8.95
N ILE A 132 16.38 37.91 -10.23
CA ILE A 132 16.39 36.92 -11.33
C ILE A 132 17.65 36.05 -11.26
N ALA A 133 18.82 36.65 -11.06
CA ALA A 133 20.07 35.89 -10.93
C ALA A 133 20.00 34.90 -9.76
N CYS A 134 19.57 35.33 -8.57
CA CYS A 134 19.36 34.44 -7.42
C CYS A 134 18.37 33.32 -7.74
N ARG A 135 17.26 33.61 -8.43
CA ARG A 135 16.22 32.62 -8.75
C ARG A 135 16.67 31.57 -9.75
N VAL A 136 17.39 31.98 -10.79
CA VAL A 136 17.96 31.06 -11.79
C VAL A 136 18.97 30.13 -11.13
N LEU A 137 19.86 30.67 -10.30
CA LEU A 137 20.85 29.89 -9.54
C LEU A 137 20.18 28.95 -8.54
N LEU A 138 19.16 29.43 -7.81
CA LEU A 138 18.41 28.60 -6.88
C LEU A 138 17.73 27.44 -7.60
N GLY A 139 17.06 27.71 -8.72
CA GLY A 139 16.46 26.67 -9.55
C GLY A 139 17.49 25.68 -10.10
N PHE A 140 18.69 26.14 -10.46
CA PHE A 140 19.80 25.27 -10.84
C PHE A 140 20.20 24.33 -9.72
N PHE A 141 20.44 24.80 -8.49
CA PHE A 141 20.90 23.94 -7.39
C PHE A 141 19.78 23.08 -6.77
N GLU A 142 18.53 23.54 -6.76
CA GLU A 142 17.39 22.76 -6.27
C GLU A 142 16.90 21.69 -7.26
N ALA A 143 17.15 21.86 -8.56
CA ALA A 143 16.67 21.01 -9.65
C ALA A 143 16.80 19.50 -9.35
N GLY A 144 17.91 19.12 -8.74
CA GLY A 144 18.23 17.73 -8.46
C GLY A 144 17.51 17.10 -7.29
N LEU A 145 17.02 17.87 -6.32
CA LEU A 145 16.72 17.33 -4.98
C LEU A 145 15.64 16.26 -5.01
N PHE A 146 14.44 16.63 -5.44
CA PHE A 146 13.28 15.72 -5.38
C PHE A 146 13.48 14.48 -6.28
N PRO A 147 13.94 14.61 -7.55
CA PRO A 147 14.27 13.46 -8.38
C PRO A 147 15.38 12.59 -7.78
N SER A 148 16.40 13.20 -7.16
CA SER A 148 17.51 12.46 -6.53
C SER A 148 17.06 11.68 -5.30
N LEU A 149 16.21 12.27 -4.44
CA LEU A 149 15.66 11.57 -3.29
C LEU A 149 14.76 10.40 -3.72
N THR A 150 13.96 10.60 -4.78
CA THR A 150 13.16 9.54 -5.39
C THR A 150 14.05 8.43 -5.95
N PHE A 151 15.17 8.78 -6.57
CA PHE A 151 16.18 7.81 -7.01
C PHE A 151 16.80 7.06 -5.83
N VAL A 152 17.17 7.72 -4.73
CA VAL A 152 17.70 7.06 -3.53
C VAL A 152 16.67 6.10 -2.93
N ILE A 153 15.39 6.51 -2.84
CA ILE A 153 14.30 5.61 -2.44
C ILE A 153 14.25 4.38 -3.35
N SER A 154 14.40 4.58 -4.66
CA SER A 154 14.39 3.48 -5.61
C SER A 154 15.52 2.47 -5.40
N GLN A 155 16.67 2.90 -4.87
CA GLN A 155 17.84 2.04 -4.60
C GLN A 155 17.75 1.26 -3.29
N ILE A 156 16.95 1.74 -2.33
CA ILE A 156 16.80 1.15 -0.99
C ILE A 156 15.61 0.21 -0.95
N TYR A 157 14.50 0.59 -1.57
CA TYR A 157 13.19 -0.02 -1.34
C TYR A 157 12.70 -0.83 -2.55
N PRO A 158 12.12 -2.02 -2.34
CA PRO A 158 11.41 -2.76 -3.38
C PRO A 158 10.31 -1.90 -4.03
N PRO A 159 10.07 -2.01 -5.35
CA PRO A 159 9.09 -1.19 -6.07
C PRO A 159 7.70 -1.13 -5.41
N ALA A 160 7.21 -2.26 -4.90
CA ALA A 160 5.93 -2.36 -4.21
C ALA A 160 5.82 -1.47 -2.95
N SER A 161 6.95 -1.09 -2.37
CA SER A 161 7.04 -0.33 -1.11
C SER A 161 7.47 1.14 -1.30
N GLN A 162 7.93 1.53 -2.50
CA GLN A 162 8.44 2.88 -2.81
C GLN A 162 7.35 3.97 -2.68
N GLY A 163 6.13 3.67 -3.13
CA GLY A 163 5.02 4.64 -3.18
C GLY A 163 4.73 5.33 -1.83
N LYS A 164 4.74 4.55 -0.73
CA LYS A 164 4.54 5.10 0.63
C LYS A 164 5.64 6.07 1.05
N ARG A 165 6.89 5.85 0.61
CA ARG A 165 8.03 6.72 0.93
C ARG A 165 8.00 8.00 0.09
N VAL A 166 7.60 7.92 -1.18
CA VAL A 166 7.36 9.10 -2.02
C VAL A 166 6.23 9.96 -1.43
N ALA A 167 5.20 9.34 -0.86
CA ALA A 167 4.13 10.07 -0.17
C ALA A 167 4.64 10.88 1.04
N VAL A 168 5.61 10.37 1.80
CA VAL A 168 6.25 11.14 2.89
C VAL A 168 6.89 12.42 2.34
N LEU A 169 7.51 12.38 1.17
CA LEU A 169 8.09 13.57 0.54
C LEU A 169 7.00 14.60 0.19
N TYR A 170 5.86 14.18 -0.34
CA TYR A 170 4.75 15.09 -0.63
C TYR A 170 4.10 15.67 0.62
N VAL A 171 3.98 14.89 1.70
CA VAL A 171 3.54 15.42 3.00
C VAL A 171 4.51 16.49 3.51
N SER A 172 5.82 16.30 3.34
CA SER A 172 6.82 17.34 3.66
C SER A 172 6.65 18.61 2.83
N ILE A 173 6.29 18.49 1.55
CA ILE A 173 6.00 19.66 0.69
C ILE A 173 4.81 20.45 1.24
N ALA A 174 3.72 19.77 1.62
CA ALA A 174 2.56 20.46 2.19
C ALA A 174 2.92 21.12 3.55
N LEU A 175 3.72 20.44 4.37
CA LEU A 175 4.12 20.92 5.69
C LEU A 175 5.09 22.11 5.62
N SER A 176 5.88 22.23 4.55
CA SER A 176 6.78 23.39 4.36
C SER A 176 6.00 24.70 4.31
N GLY A 177 4.81 24.72 3.69
CA GLY A 177 3.96 25.91 3.67
C GLY A 177 3.49 26.35 5.05
N ALA A 178 3.20 25.39 5.95
CA ALA A 178 2.82 25.69 7.33
C ALA A 178 4.00 26.28 8.12
N LEU A 179 5.19 25.68 7.97
CA LEU A 179 6.40 26.19 8.62
C LEU A 179 6.78 27.58 8.06
N GLY A 180 6.68 27.77 6.75
CA GLY A 180 6.98 29.03 6.08
C GLY A 180 6.05 30.15 6.56
N GLY A 181 4.74 29.88 6.67
CA GLY A 181 3.79 30.83 7.26
C GLY A 181 4.10 31.17 8.72
N LEU A 182 4.54 30.20 9.52
CA LEU A 182 4.92 30.39 10.92
C LEU A 182 6.19 31.26 11.07
N ILE A 183 7.24 30.96 10.32
CA ILE A 183 8.49 31.73 10.32
C ILE A 183 8.22 33.15 9.78
N ALA A 184 7.47 33.26 8.68
CA ALA A 184 7.04 34.52 8.11
C ALA A 184 6.27 35.38 9.13
N TYR A 185 5.31 34.81 9.86
CA TYR A 185 4.57 35.53 10.91
C TYR A 185 5.51 36.04 12.01
N GLY A 186 6.43 35.21 12.50
CA GLY A 186 7.39 35.59 13.54
C GLY A 186 8.31 36.73 13.09
N ILE A 187 8.85 36.63 11.88
CA ILE A 187 9.76 37.63 11.31
C ILE A 187 9.03 38.92 10.94
N GLN A 188 7.81 38.84 10.39
CA GLN A 188 7.02 40.02 10.09
C GLN A 188 6.67 40.81 11.36
N SER A 189 6.39 40.11 12.46
CA SER A 189 6.08 40.72 13.75
C SER A 189 7.28 41.48 14.35
N MET A 190 8.51 41.10 13.97
CA MET A 190 9.74 41.78 14.40
C MET A 190 9.94 43.14 13.70
N GLY A 191 9.32 43.35 12.53
CA GLY A 191 9.47 44.53 11.70
C GLY A 191 10.86 44.67 11.07
N ALA A 192 11.17 45.86 10.56
CA ALA A 192 12.51 46.16 10.06
C ALA A 192 13.51 46.21 11.23
N ARG A 193 14.66 45.55 11.07
CA ARG A 193 15.72 45.48 12.08
C ARG A 193 17.09 45.63 11.43
N HIS A 194 17.99 46.35 12.09
CA HIS A 194 19.35 46.61 11.62
C HIS A 194 19.43 47.17 10.19
N GLY A 195 18.45 48.00 9.81
CA GLY A 195 18.39 48.60 8.46
C GLY A 195 17.90 47.67 7.36
N LEU A 196 17.50 46.44 7.68
CA LEU A 196 16.94 45.48 6.72
C LEU A 196 15.44 45.30 6.93
N SER A 197 14.68 45.24 5.82
CA SER A 197 13.25 44.93 5.82
C SER A 197 12.99 43.47 6.22
N ALA A 198 11.78 43.19 6.71
CA ALA A 198 11.44 41.88 7.30
C ALA A 198 11.63 40.71 6.32
N TRP A 199 11.36 40.90 5.02
CA TRP A 199 11.56 39.84 4.02
C TRP A 199 13.02 39.47 3.80
N ARG A 200 13.96 40.40 4.04
CA ARG A 200 15.39 40.11 3.95
C ARG A 200 15.79 39.15 5.06
N TRP A 201 15.32 39.41 6.28
CA TRP A 201 15.52 38.52 7.42
C TRP A 201 14.88 37.15 7.22
N LEU A 202 13.75 37.07 6.51
CA LEU A 202 13.12 35.79 6.13
C LEU A 202 14.12 34.88 5.41
N PHE A 203 14.69 35.35 4.31
CA PHE A 203 15.66 34.56 3.54
C PHE A 203 16.98 34.31 4.29
N ILE A 204 17.48 35.29 5.06
CA ILE A 204 18.73 35.13 5.83
C ILE A 204 18.59 34.04 6.90
N ILE A 205 17.56 34.12 7.74
CA ILE A 205 17.36 33.19 8.86
C ILE A 205 17.13 31.78 8.33
N GLU A 206 16.25 31.64 7.34
CA GLU A 206 15.91 30.33 6.80
C GLU A 206 17.05 29.70 6.00
N GLY A 207 17.82 30.50 5.26
CA GLY A 207 19.02 30.03 4.59
C GLY A 207 20.09 29.55 5.59
N VAL A 208 20.29 30.25 6.72
CA VAL A 208 21.23 29.80 7.77
C VAL A 208 20.76 28.48 8.40
N ILE A 209 19.48 28.37 8.74
CA ILE A 209 18.91 27.12 9.28
C ILE A 209 19.10 25.97 8.27
N SER A 210 18.85 26.24 6.99
CA SER A 210 19.00 25.26 5.91
C SER A 210 20.45 24.80 5.73
N ILE A 211 21.45 25.68 5.90
CA ILE A 211 22.87 25.28 5.92
C ILE A 211 23.15 24.31 7.07
N VAL A 212 22.70 24.65 8.29
CA VAL A 212 22.98 23.84 9.49
C VAL A 212 22.35 22.46 9.38
N ILE A 213 21.07 22.41 9.01
CA ILE A 213 20.33 21.16 8.84
C ILE A 213 20.87 20.37 7.65
N GLY A 214 21.19 21.04 6.55
CA GLY A 214 21.82 20.45 5.38
C GLY A 214 23.15 19.77 5.70
N ALA A 215 24.00 20.44 6.47
CA ALA A 215 25.28 19.88 6.93
C ALA A 215 25.05 18.68 7.87
N ALA A 216 24.10 18.76 8.80
CA ALA A 216 23.77 17.65 9.71
C ALA A 216 23.22 16.43 8.95
N CYS A 217 22.30 16.63 8.01
CA CYS A 217 21.79 15.57 7.14
C CYS A 217 22.91 15.00 6.27
N TRP A 218 23.79 15.83 5.71
CA TRP A 218 24.92 15.33 4.92
C TRP A 218 25.86 14.41 5.71
N LEU A 219 26.19 14.77 6.95
CA LEU A 219 27.06 13.96 7.81
C LEU A 219 26.41 12.64 8.25
N SER A 220 25.08 12.59 8.29
CA SER A 220 24.32 11.43 8.80
C SER A 220 23.66 10.58 7.71
N LEU A 221 23.52 11.07 6.48
CA LEU A 221 22.92 10.32 5.38
C LEU A 221 23.93 9.30 4.82
N PRO A 222 23.61 7.99 4.82
CA PRO A 222 24.55 6.98 4.34
C PRO A 222 24.85 7.14 2.85
N THR A 223 26.13 7.01 2.47
CA THR A 223 26.58 7.13 1.07
C THR A 223 26.03 6.01 0.18
N SER A 224 25.87 4.82 0.72
CA SER A 224 25.26 3.67 0.05
C SER A 224 24.40 2.89 1.04
N PRO A 225 23.29 2.27 0.59
CA PRO A 225 22.46 1.43 1.44
C PRO A 225 23.25 0.29 2.13
N GLU A 226 24.20 -0.32 1.42
CA GLU A 226 24.97 -1.48 1.85
C GLU A 226 26.00 -1.13 2.92
N THR A 227 26.48 0.10 2.93
CA THR A 227 27.47 0.59 3.90
C THR A 227 26.86 1.50 4.96
N ALA A 228 25.53 1.46 5.15
CA ALA A 228 24.87 2.33 6.11
C ALA A 228 25.39 2.12 7.54
N TRP A 229 25.68 3.21 8.24
CA TRP A 229 26.38 3.21 9.54
C TRP A 229 25.56 2.59 10.68
N PHE A 230 24.24 2.50 10.54
CA PHE A 230 23.32 1.94 11.53
C PHE A 230 23.03 0.43 11.34
N LEU A 231 23.61 -0.20 10.30
CA LEU A 231 23.45 -1.64 10.04
C LEU A 231 24.56 -2.45 10.71
N SER A 232 24.19 -3.59 11.30
CA SER A 232 25.14 -4.63 11.73
C SER A 232 25.76 -5.34 10.51
N SER A 233 26.85 -6.08 10.70
CA SER A 233 27.49 -6.82 9.61
C SER A 233 26.55 -7.80 8.90
N GLU A 234 25.69 -8.49 9.66
CA GLU A 234 24.67 -9.41 9.13
C GLU A 234 23.57 -8.67 8.33
N GLU A 235 23.13 -7.52 8.84
CA GLU A 235 22.13 -6.69 8.18
C GLU A 235 22.66 -6.04 6.90
N LYS A 236 23.97 -5.76 6.82
CA LYS A 236 24.61 -5.30 5.57
C LYS A 236 24.57 -6.38 4.50
N THR A 237 24.90 -7.63 4.85
CA THR A 237 24.76 -8.77 3.93
C THR A 237 23.32 -8.94 3.47
N THR A 238 22.37 -8.80 4.40
CA THR A 238 20.93 -8.82 4.10
C THR A 238 20.54 -7.67 3.15
N MET A 239 21.11 -6.47 3.31
CA MET A 239 20.84 -5.35 2.41
C MET A 239 21.44 -5.58 1.02
N ILE A 240 22.63 -6.19 0.92
CA ILE A 240 23.24 -6.55 -0.36
C ILE A 240 22.33 -7.55 -1.09
N SER A 241 21.85 -8.60 -0.43
CA SER A 241 20.96 -9.58 -1.05
C SER A 241 19.57 -9.02 -1.40
N ILE A 242 19.02 -8.11 -0.58
CA ILE A 242 17.82 -7.32 -0.94
C ILE A 242 18.09 -6.50 -2.21
N LYS A 243 19.26 -5.86 -2.32
CA LYS A 243 19.59 -5.06 -3.48
C LYS A 243 19.81 -5.92 -4.71
N GLU A 244 20.49 -7.06 -4.60
CA GLU A 244 20.71 -8.00 -5.70
C GLU A 244 19.41 -8.64 -6.18
N SER A 245 18.46 -8.89 -5.27
CA SER A 245 17.14 -9.41 -5.62
C SER A 245 16.18 -8.36 -6.22
N ASN A 246 16.20 -7.12 -5.72
CA ASN A 246 15.33 -6.03 -6.22
C ASN A 246 15.91 -5.25 -7.39
N HIS A 247 17.23 -5.24 -7.50
CA HIS A 247 18.00 -4.70 -8.60
C HIS A 247 18.95 -5.79 -9.09
N PRO A 248 18.44 -6.81 -9.80
CA PRO A 248 19.27 -7.76 -10.51
C PRO A 248 19.91 -7.05 -11.71
N PHE A 249 20.74 -6.03 -11.47
CA PHE A 249 21.83 -5.67 -12.35
C PHE A 249 22.85 -6.80 -12.29
N LYS A 250 22.44 -7.99 -12.72
CA LYS A 250 23.32 -8.79 -13.55
C LYS A 250 23.68 -7.91 -14.74
N GLU A 251 24.91 -7.99 -15.21
CA GLU A 251 25.38 -7.42 -16.48
C GLU A 251 24.58 -7.89 -17.72
N THR A 252 23.40 -8.51 -17.53
CA THR A 252 22.60 -9.21 -18.52
C THR A 252 21.24 -8.57 -18.85
N GLU A 253 20.72 -7.59 -18.09
CA GLU A 253 19.60 -6.76 -18.62
C GLU A 253 20.16 -5.67 -19.53
N LYS A 254 20.28 -5.98 -20.82
CA LYS A 254 20.69 -5.03 -21.85
C LYS A 254 19.72 -3.85 -21.85
N PHE A 255 20.27 -2.64 -21.77
CA PHE A 255 19.55 -1.39 -22.01
C PHE A 255 18.61 -1.53 -23.21
N SER A 256 17.32 -1.27 -23.01
CA SER A 256 16.28 -1.56 -24.00
C SER A 256 15.62 -0.28 -24.51
N TRP A 257 16.04 0.17 -25.70
CA TRP A 257 15.34 1.22 -26.45
C TRP A 257 13.86 0.88 -26.67
N LYS A 258 13.51 -0.41 -26.75
CA LYS A 258 12.12 -0.88 -26.85
C LYS A 258 11.31 -0.51 -25.60
N GLN A 259 11.84 -0.73 -24.39
CA GLN A 259 11.12 -0.37 -23.15
C GLN A 259 10.99 1.15 -22.96
N ILE A 260 11.97 1.93 -23.42
CA ILE A 260 11.88 3.39 -23.47
C ILE A 260 10.77 3.80 -24.44
N ALA A 261 10.76 3.25 -25.65
CA ALA A 261 9.72 3.48 -26.65
C ALA A 261 8.33 3.12 -26.10
N MET A 262 8.21 2.00 -25.37
CA MET A 262 6.98 1.60 -24.69
C MET A 262 6.51 2.65 -23.67
N ALA A 263 7.40 3.35 -22.96
CA ALA A 263 7.00 4.38 -22.01
C ALA A 263 6.50 5.64 -22.73
N VAL A 264 7.28 6.15 -23.68
CA VAL A 264 6.98 7.42 -24.38
C VAL A 264 5.81 7.32 -25.37
N THR A 265 5.40 6.10 -25.74
CA THR A 265 4.25 5.87 -26.63
C THR A 265 3.00 5.38 -25.89
N ASP A 266 3.07 5.06 -24.60
CA ASP A 266 1.91 4.52 -23.88
C ASP A 266 0.91 5.64 -23.53
N PRO A 267 -0.36 5.53 -23.99
CA PRO A 267 -1.41 6.49 -23.64
C PRO A 267 -1.63 6.64 -22.13
N LEU A 268 -1.40 5.60 -21.33
CA LEU A 268 -1.48 5.66 -19.86
C LEU A 268 -0.50 6.69 -19.30
N VAL A 269 0.73 6.70 -19.81
CA VAL A 269 1.79 7.60 -19.34
C VAL A 269 1.45 9.03 -19.73
N TRP A 270 1.03 9.28 -20.97
CA TRP A 270 0.62 10.62 -21.41
C TRP A 270 -0.60 11.15 -20.67
N LEU A 271 -1.64 10.34 -20.50
CA LEU A 271 -2.83 10.74 -19.74
C LEU A 271 -2.47 11.07 -18.30
N ALA A 272 -1.62 10.27 -17.66
CA ALA A 272 -1.15 10.56 -16.30
C ALA A 272 -0.29 11.83 -16.26
N SER A 273 0.60 12.04 -17.23
CA SER A 273 1.46 13.23 -17.31
C SER A 273 0.68 14.51 -17.52
N VAL A 274 -0.30 14.50 -18.44
CA VAL A 274 -1.20 15.66 -18.65
C VAL A 274 -2.04 15.92 -17.41
N SER A 275 -2.56 14.86 -16.79
CA SER A 275 -3.35 14.96 -15.57
C SER A 275 -2.56 15.58 -14.42
N LEU A 276 -1.32 15.11 -14.19
CA LEU A 276 -0.45 15.64 -13.16
C LEU A 276 0.03 17.06 -13.49
N PHE A 277 0.36 17.36 -14.76
CA PHE A 277 0.68 18.72 -15.22
C PHE A 277 -0.45 19.69 -14.87
N CYS A 278 -1.69 19.36 -15.23
CA CYS A 278 -2.84 20.24 -15.00
C CYS A 278 -3.12 20.47 -13.52
N SER A 279 -3.05 19.43 -12.68
CA SER A 279 -3.20 19.60 -11.23
C SER A 279 -2.00 20.29 -10.59
N SER A 280 -0.79 20.11 -11.13
CA SER A 280 0.41 20.79 -10.63
C SER A 280 0.39 22.30 -10.88
N ILE A 281 -0.37 22.79 -11.86
CA ILE A 281 -0.65 24.24 -11.99
C ILE A 281 -1.30 24.77 -10.71
N ALA A 282 -2.33 24.07 -10.21
CA ALA A 282 -2.98 24.41 -8.95
C ALA A 282 -2.03 24.23 -7.77
N LEU A 283 -1.25 23.14 -7.72
CA LEU A 283 -0.29 22.86 -6.64
C LEU A 283 0.73 23.99 -6.46
N PHE A 284 1.44 24.36 -7.53
CA PHE A 284 2.46 25.40 -7.48
C PHE A 284 1.85 26.80 -7.36
N GLY A 285 0.71 27.04 -8.02
CA GLY A 285 -0.03 28.29 -7.91
C GLY A 285 -0.49 28.55 -6.48
N PHE A 286 -1.09 27.54 -5.86
CA PHE A 286 -1.49 27.59 -4.46
C PHE A 286 -0.28 27.75 -3.53
N GLY A 287 0.75 26.92 -3.70
CA GLY A 287 1.96 26.93 -2.89
C GLY A 287 2.65 28.30 -2.83
N THR A 288 2.80 28.96 -3.98
CA THR A 288 3.47 30.25 -4.09
C THR A 288 2.55 31.43 -3.77
N PHE A 289 1.27 31.39 -4.16
CA PHE A 289 0.41 32.57 -4.11
C PHE A 289 -0.65 32.55 -3.01
N LEU A 290 -0.73 31.52 -2.15
CA LEU A 290 -1.71 31.47 -1.06
C LEU A 290 -1.73 32.74 -0.18
N PRO A 291 -0.60 33.30 0.30
CA PRO A 291 -0.63 34.56 1.06
C PRO A 291 -1.21 35.73 0.25
N THR A 292 -0.93 35.76 -1.05
CA THR A 292 -1.45 36.78 -1.98
C THR A 292 -2.97 36.62 -2.17
N LEU A 293 -3.45 35.38 -2.29
CA LEU A 293 -4.88 35.05 -2.39
C LEU A 293 -5.62 35.43 -1.11
N LEU A 294 -5.04 35.16 0.07
CA LEU A 294 -5.61 35.56 1.36
C LEU A 294 -5.65 37.09 1.49
N LYS A 295 -4.59 37.80 1.10
CA LYS A 295 -4.61 39.27 1.04
C LYS A 295 -5.72 39.79 0.11
N GLY A 296 -5.96 39.08 -0.99
CA GLY A 296 -7.06 39.32 -1.92
C GLY A 296 -8.48 39.12 -1.36
N LEU A 297 -8.62 38.46 -0.21
CA LEU A 297 -9.86 38.25 0.54
C LEU A 297 -10.00 39.25 1.72
N ASP A 298 -9.33 40.41 1.63
CA ASP A 298 -9.30 41.46 2.66
C ASP A 298 -8.68 41.03 4.01
N PHE A 299 -7.75 40.07 3.99
CA PHE A 299 -6.87 39.83 5.14
C PHE A 299 -5.65 40.76 5.05
N THR A 300 -5.15 41.23 6.21
CA THR A 300 -3.89 41.98 6.26
C THR A 300 -2.70 41.10 5.88
N SER A 301 -1.56 41.70 5.51
CA SER A 301 -0.34 40.92 5.22
C SER A 301 0.07 40.00 6.38
N LEU A 302 -0.12 40.45 7.63
CA LEU A 302 0.16 39.63 8.81
C LEU A 302 -0.83 38.47 8.95
N GLN A 303 -2.12 38.75 8.76
CA GLN A 303 -3.19 37.75 8.76
C GLN A 303 -2.94 36.66 7.70
N ALA A 304 -2.59 37.05 6.48
CA ALA A 304 -2.35 36.13 5.38
C ALA A 304 -1.26 35.08 5.70
N ASN A 305 -0.20 35.45 6.42
CA ASN A 305 0.88 34.52 6.77
C ASN A 305 0.49 33.54 7.87
N TYR A 306 -0.16 33.98 8.94
CA TYR A 306 -0.55 33.02 10.00
C TYR A 306 -1.79 32.20 9.63
N LEU A 307 -2.67 32.72 8.76
CA LEU A 307 -3.85 31.98 8.28
C LEU A 307 -3.52 30.93 7.22
N SER A 308 -2.36 31.00 6.57
CA SER A 308 -1.89 29.93 5.68
C SER A 308 -1.47 28.67 6.47
N ILE A 309 -1.03 28.83 7.73
CA ILE A 309 -0.59 27.74 8.60
C ILE A 309 -1.67 26.64 8.76
N PRO A 310 -2.89 26.93 9.27
CA PRO A 310 -3.92 25.90 9.44
C PRO A 310 -4.33 25.25 8.12
N VAL A 311 -4.28 26.00 7.01
CA VAL A 311 -4.60 25.48 5.67
C VAL A 311 -3.58 24.40 5.26
N TYR A 312 -2.29 24.67 5.41
CA TYR A 312 -1.23 23.71 5.09
C TYR A 312 -1.14 22.55 6.09
N VAL A 313 -1.44 22.77 7.36
CA VAL A 313 -1.55 21.69 8.36
C VAL A 313 -2.66 20.72 7.97
N LEU A 314 -3.85 21.22 7.61
CA LEU A 314 -4.93 20.36 7.16
C LEU A 314 -4.58 19.66 5.85
N ALA A 315 -3.95 20.36 4.90
CA ALA A 315 -3.49 19.76 3.64
C ALA A 315 -2.54 18.58 3.89
N SER A 316 -1.58 18.74 4.81
CA SER A 316 -0.65 17.68 5.21
C SER A 316 -1.37 16.47 5.83
N ILE A 317 -2.31 16.73 6.76
CA ILE A 317 -3.11 15.67 7.40
C ILE A 317 -3.94 14.92 6.37
N LEU A 318 -4.68 15.64 5.52
CA LEU A 318 -5.53 15.05 4.49
C LEU A 318 -4.74 14.28 3.44
N THR A 319 -3.53 14.73 3.08
CA THR A 319 -2.63 14.00 2.19
C THR A 319 -2.21 12.66 2.80
N GLY A 320 -1.83 12.66 4.07
CA GLY A 320 -1.50 11.45 4.82
C GLY A 320 -2.68 10.49 4.94
N VAL A 321 -3.85 11.00 5.36
CA VAL A 321 -5.08 10.21 5.51
C VAL A 321 -5.53 9.64 4.17
N THR A 322 -5.58 10.45 3.11
CA THR A 322 -6.02 10.01 1.79
C THR A 322 -5.09 8.92 1.25
N THR A 323 -3.77 9.07 1.43
CA THR A 323 -2.80 8.04 1.02
C THR A 323 -2.99 6.74 1.82
N TYR A 324 -3.15 6.84 3.14
CA TYR A 324 -3.40 5.68 3.99
C TYR A 324 -4.70 4.95 3.63
N VAL A 325 -5.80 5.70 3.43
CA VAL A 325 -7.10 5.15 3.02
C VAL A 325 -7.02 4.54 1.63
N SER A 326 -6.34 5.20 0.69
CA SER A 326 -6.11 4.72 -0.67
C SER A 326 -5.40 3.36 -0.69
N ASP A 327 -4.40 3.18 0.18
CA ASP A 327 -3.69 1.92 0.36
C ASP A 327 -4.54 0.87 1.08
N ARG A 328 -5.29 1.24 2.14
CA ARG A 328 -6.12 0.28 2.89
C ARG A 328 -7.29 -0.25 2.06
N LEU A 329 -7.94 0.63 1.29
CA LEU A 329 -9.10 0.26 0.48
C LEU A 329 -8.72 -0.48 -0.81
N ASN A 330 -7.45 -0.46 -1.23
CA ASN A 330 -7.02 -0.94 -2.55
C ASN A 330 -7.89 -0.35 -3.69
N ARG A 331 -8.28 0.92 -3.54
CA ARG A 331 -9.23 1.63 -4.42
C ARG A 331 -8.73 3.02 -4.77
N ARG A 332 -7.48 3.10 -5.26
CA ARG A 332 -6.81 4.38 -5.57
C ARG A 332 -7.60 5.27 -6.55
N ALA A 333 -8.30 4.67 -7.51
CA ALA A 333 -9.14 5.40 -8.47
C ALA A 333 -10.25 6.21 -7.77
N VAL A 334 -10.82 5.71 -6.66
CA VAL A 334 -11.86 6.41 -5.89
C VAL A 334 -11.27 7.66 -5.25
N CYS A 335 -10.12 7.53 -4.59
CA CYS A 335 -9.40 8.68 -4.01
C CYS A 335 -9.03 9.71 -5.09
N LEU A 336 -8.60 9.26 -6.28
CA LEU A 336 -8.25 10.14 -7.40
C LEU A 336 -9.45 10.84 -8.04
N ILE A 337 -10.67 10.32 -7.88
CA ILE A 337 -11.89 11.01 -8.31
C ILE A 337 -12.30 12.06 -7.27
N HIS A 338 -12.20 11.73 -5.97
CA HIS A 338 -12.64 12.65 -4.91
C HIS A 338 -11.71 13.84 -4.68
N SER A 339 -10.38 13.64 -4.73
CA SER A 339 -9.41 14.72 -4.51
C SER A 339 -9.60 15.95 -5.40
N PRO A 340 -9.70 15.85 -6.75
CA PRO A 340 -9.88 17.01 -7.61
C PRO A 340 -11.25 17.67 -7.43
N LEU A 341 -12.29 16.93 -7.01
CA LEU A 341 -13.60 17.53 -6.71
C LEU A 341 -13.54 18.53 -5.55
N LEU A 342 -12.71 18.27 -4.53
CA LEU A 342 -12.45 19.23 -3.45
C LEU A 342 -11.79 20.50 -4.00
N VAL A 343 -10.78 20.34 -4.86
CA VAL A 343 -10.04 21.47 -5.45
C VAL A 343 -10.94 22.29 -6.37
N ILE A 344 -11.72 21.64 -7.24
CA ILE A 344 -12.71 22.27 -8.12
C ILE A 344 -13.72 23.07 -7.28
N THR A 345 -14.24 22.47 -6.21
CA THR A 345 -15.20 23.15 -5.32
C THR A 345 -14.59 24.38 -4.67
N GLY A 346 -13.36 24.25 -4.14
CA GLY A 346 -12.65 25.38 -3.54
C GLY A 346 -12.43 26.52 -4.53
N TYR A 347 -11.87 26.25 -5.71
CA TYR A 347 -11.68 27.29 -6.72
C TYR A 347 -13.00 27.85 -7.26
N ALA A 348 -14.06 27.04 -7.39
CA ALA A 348 -15.37 27.51 -7.82
C ALA A 348 -15.95 28.53 -6.85
N ILE A 349 -15.77 28.31 -5.54
CA ILE A 349 -16.18 29.26 -4.49
C ILE A 349 -15.43 30.59 -4.65
N VAL A 350 -14.10 30.60 -4.74
CA VAL A 350 -13.34 31.88 -4.84
C VAL A 350 -13.54 32.61 -6.17
N VAL A 351 -13.88 31.88 -7.24
CA VAL A 351 -14.31 32.48 -8.52
C VAL A 351 -15.72 33.08 -8.37
N GLY A 352 -16.67 32.33 -7.81
CA GLY A 352 -18.08 32.71 -7.72
C GLY A 352 -18.38 33.80 -6.70
N THR A 353 -17.66 33.85 -5.57
CA THR A 353 -17.93 34.82 -4.49
C THR A 353 -16.66 35.47 -3.94
N GLY A 354 -16.78 36.74 -3.55
CA GLY A 354 -15.75 37.50 -2.83
C GLY A 354 -15.89 37.41 -1.31
N HIS A 355 -16.81 36.58 -0.79
CA HIS A 355 -17.09 36.51 0.64
C HIS A 355 -15.90 35.94 1.43
N LYS A 356 -15.32 36.74 2.31
CA LYS A 356 -14.10 36.45 3.07
C LYS A 356 -14.07 35.08 3.75
N ALA A 357 -15.12 34.72 4.48
CA ALA A 357 -15.18 33.43 5.19
C ALA A 357 -15.27 32.23 4.25
N LEU A 358 -16.00 32.37 3.13
CA LEU A 358 -16.15 31.29 2.14
C LEU A 358 -14.87 31.13 1.33
N GLY A 359 -14.19 32.23 0.99
CA GLY A 359 -12.89 32.19 0.33
C GLY A 359 -11.81 31.56 1.20
N PHE A 360 -11.81 31.83 2.51
CA PHE A 360 -10.88 31.18 3.43
C PHE A 360 -11.16 29.67 3.55
N PHE A 361 -12.42 29.27 3.74
CA PHE A 361 -12.84 27.87 3.73
C PHE A 361 -12.44 27.15 2.43
N ALA A 362 -12.60 27.81 1.29
CA ALA A 362 -12.19 27.28 0.00
C ALA A 362 -10.69 26.96 -0.09
N MET A 363 -9.81 27.73 0.57
CA MET A 363 -8.37 27.42 0.59
C MET A 363 -8.06 26.10 1.33
N PHE A 364 -8.85 25.72 2.34
CA PHE A 364 -8.74 24.40 2.97
C PHE A 364 -9.12 23.28 2.01
N LEU A 365 -10.18 23.46 1.19
CA LEU A 365 -10.59 22.47 0.19
C LEU A 365 -9.53 22.29 -0.90
N VAL A 366 -8.99 23.41 -1.41
CA VAL A 366 -7.91 23.40 -2.42
C VAL A 366 -6.68 22.67 -1.88
N GLY A 367 -6.17 23.08 -0.71
CA GLY A 367 -5.01 22.43 -0.09
C GLY A 367 -5.25 20.96 0.23
N GLY A 368 -6.42 20.61 0.78
CA GLY A 368 -6.76 19.22 1.11
C GLY A 368 -6.79 18.28 -0.10
N GLY A 369 -7.26 18.77 -1.25
CA GLY A 369 -7.37 17.97 -2.47
C GLY A 369 -6.09 17.90 -3.30
N VAL A 370 -5.41 19.02 -3.52
CA VAL A 370 -4.35 19.11 -4.54
C VAL A 370 -3.11 18.29 -4.19
N TYR A 371 -2.64 18.34 -2.94
CA TYR A 371 -1.49 17.55 -2.49
C TYR A 371 -1.81 16.05 -2.45
N SER A 372 -3.01 15.70 -1.97
CA SER A 372 -3.53 14.33 -1.96
C SER A 372 -3.58 13.73 -3.37
N TYR A 373 -4.07 14.49 -4.34
CA TYR A 373 -4.18 14.07 -5.72
C TYR A 373 -2.83 13.72 -6.35
N ASN A 374 -1.88 14.66 -6.29
CA ASN A 374 -0.55 14.49 -6.88
C ASN A 374 0.16 13.27 -6.29
N THR A 375 0.07 13.09 -4.97
CA THR A 375 0.65 11.96 -4.25
C THR A 375 0.08 10.61 -4.70
N VAL A 376 -1.25 10.47 -4.72
CA VAL A 376 -1.92 9.21 -5.06
C VAL A 376 -1.73 8.88 -6.54
N LEU A 377 -1.69 9.87 -7.43
CA LEU A 377 -1.56 9.66 -8.88
C LEU A 377 -0.19 9.06 -9.22
N VAL A 378 0.90 9.65 -8.71
CA VAL A 378 2.26 9.14 -8.91
C VAL A 378 2.36 7.69 -8.44
N THR A 379 1.75 7.39 -7.30
CA THR A 379 1.77 6.06 -6.69
C THR A 379 0.92 5.06 -7.48
N TRP A 380 -0.21 5.49 -8.04
CA TRP A 380 -1.06 4.63 -8.87
C TRP A 380 -0.41 4.28 -10.21
N VAL A 381 0.28 5.23 -10.84
CA VAL A 381 1.03 5.01 -12.08
C VAL A 381 2.22 4.09 -11.85
N SER A 382 3.00 4.29 -10.77
CA SER A 382 4.15 3.42 -10.48
C SER A 382 3.77 1.95 -10.33
N ASN A 383 2.55 1.69 -9.84
CA ASN A 383 2.05 0.33 -9.61
C ASN A 383 1.42 -0.31 -10.86
N ASN A 384 1.15 0.47 -11.91
CA ASN A 384 0.48 -0.01 -13.12
C ASN A 384 1.35 0.09 -14.39
N VAL A 385 2.64 0.38 -14.23
CA VAL A 385 3.61 0.43 -15.33
C VAL A 385 4.77 -0.51 -15.03
N GLN A 386 5.03 -1.43 -15.96
CA GLN A 386 6.16 -2.35 -15.97
C GLN A 386 6.53 -2.64 -17.44
N PRO A 387 7.75 -3.07 -17.81
CA PRO A 387 8.87 -3.48 -16.94
C PRO A 387 9.62 -2.28 -16.35
N ASP A 388 10.69 -2.55 -15.61
CA ASP A 388 11.39 -1.55 -14.79
C ASP A 388 11.90 -0.33 -15.59
N TYR A 389 12.53 -0.51 -16.76
CA TYR A 389 12.97 0.66 -17.56
C TYR A 389 11.78 1.49 -18.06
N LYS A 390 10.67 0.83 -18.45
CA LYS A 390 9.44 1.55 -18.82
C LYS A 390 8.92 2.37 -17.64
N ARG A 391 8.87 1.77 -16.45
CA ARG A 391 8.42 2.43 -15.21
C ARG A 391 9.30 3.62 -14.86
N SER A 392 10.62 3.47 -14.92
CA SER A 392 11.57 4.56 -14.64
C SER A 392 11.39 5.75 -15.58
N VAL A 393 11.28 5.50 -16.89
CA VAL A 393 11.04 6.56 -17.89
C VAL A 393 9.67 7.20 -17.70
N ALA A 394 8.62 6.40 -17.46
CA ALA A 394 7.27 6.90 -17.24
C ALA A 394 7.17 7.83 -16.02
N ILE A 395 7.76 7.44 -14.88
CA ILE A 395 7.78 8.25 -13.66
C ILE A 395 8.59 9.53 -13.88
N ALA A 396 9.76 9.44 -14.54
CA ALA A 396 10.56 10.63 -14.85
C ALA A 396 9.76 11.60 -15.72
N MET A 397 9.17 11.13 -16.82
CA MET A 397 8.35 11.94 -17.72
C MET A 397 7.15 12.59 -17.00
N LEU A 398 6.49 11.83 -16.13
CA LEU A 398 5.39 12.31 -15.29
C LEU A 398 5.83 13.48 -14.38
N LEU A 399 6.94 13.33 -13.65
CA LEU A 399 7.46 14.36 -12.75
C LEU A 399 8.03 15.58 -13.49
N SER A 400 8.75 15.37 -14.60
CA SER A 400 9.29 16.45 -15.43
C SER A 400 8.18 17.35 -15.99
N LEU A 401 7.11 16.74 -16.51
CA LEU A 401 5.94 17.50 -16.96
C LEU A 401 5.27 18.22 -15.79
N ALA A 402 5.10 17.57 -14.64
CA ALA A 402 4.59 18.23 -13.44
C ALA A 402 5.41 19.49 -13.11
N ASN A 403 6.74 19.39 -13.02
CA ASN A 403 7.61 20.55 -12.75
C ASN A 403 7.50 21.66 -13.81
N ALA A 404 7.32 21.30 -15.09
CA ALA A 404 7.11 22.27 -16.16
C ALA A 404 5.83 23.10 -15.97
N SER A 405 4.81 22.56 -15.30
CA SER A 405 3.60 23.32 -14.97
C SER A 405 3.86 24.50 -14.03
N GLY A 406 4.97 24.49 -13.28
CA GLY A 406 5.38 25.61 -12.42
C GLY A 406 5.63 26.90 -13.20
N MET A 407 6.06 26.81 -14.46
CA MET A 407 6.18 27.95 -15.36
C MET A 407 4.80 28.57 -15.66
N ALA A 408 3.80 27.73 -15.95
CA ALA A 408 2.43 28.18 -16.17
C ALA A 408 1.82 28.75 -14.87
N ALA A 409 1.98 28.04 -13.74
CA ALA A 409 1.50 28.45 -12.43
C ALA A 409 2.04 29.83 -11.99
N SER A 410 3.29 30.14 -12.36
CA SER A 410 3.92 31.42 -12.05
C SER A 410 3.24 32.60 -12.72
N GLN A 411 2.58 32.40 -13.86
CA GLN A 411 2.04 33.47 -14.71
C GLN A 411 0.53 33.69 -14.54
N ILE A 412 -0.18 32.83 -13.81
CA ILE A 412 -1.66 32.89 -13.69
C ILE A 412 -2.18 33.85 -12.61
N TYR A 413 -1.31 34.39 -11.75
CA TYR A 413 -1.67 35.36 -10.70
C TYR A 413 -0.97 36.73 -10.87
N PRO A 414 -1.17 37.45 -11.99
CA PRO A 414 -0.57 38.77 -12.20
C PRO A 414 -1.31 39.84 -11.39
N ILE A 415 -0.61 40.90 -10.99
CA ILE A 415 -1.17 41.98 -10.16
C ILE A 415 -2.38 42.68 -10.80
N LYS A 416 -2.46 42.70 -12.13
CA LYS A 416 -3.60 43.27 -12.89
C LYS A 416 -4.94 42.59 -12.61
N ASP A 417 -4.92 41.34 -12.14
CA ASP A 417 -6.13 40.57 -11.84
C ASP A 417 -6.47 40.61 -10.32
N ALA A 418 -5.72 41.37 -9.52
CA ALA A 418 -6.01 41.63 -8.11
C ALA A 418 -7.34 42.40 -7.93
N PRO A 419 -7.98 42.35 -6.76
CA PRO A 419 -7.60 41.59 -5.56
C PRO A 419 -8.03 40.11 -5.61
N ARG A 420 -9.01 39.75 -6.43
CA ARG A 420 -9.63 38.41 -6.38
C ARG A 420 -8.95 37.35 -7.26
N TYR A 421 -8.10 37.75 -8.20
CA TYR A 421 -7.38 36.87 -9.11
C TYR A 421 -8.27 35.81 -9.80
N ILE A 422 -9.46 36.23 -10.25
CA ILE A 422 -10.50 35.34 -10.78
C ILE A 422 -9.97 34.47 -11.92
N LYS A 423 -9.17 35.04 -12.84
CA LYS A 423 -8.61 34.30 -13.97
C LYS A 423 -7.67 33.19 -13.53
N GLY A 424 -6.76 33.45 -12.59
CA GLY A 424 -5.82 32.43 -12.10
C GLY A 424 -6.52 31.29 -11.36
N ASN A 425 -7.50 31.63 -10.53
CA ASN A 425 -8.35 30.66 -9.86
C ASN A 425 -9.16 29.83 -10.87
N ALA A 426 -9.70 30.45 -11.93
CA ALA A 426 -10.45 29.75 -12.97
C ALA A 426 -9.57 28.84 -13.84
N ILE A 427 -8.33 29.23 -14.13
CA ILE A 427 -7.36 28.37 -14.85
C ILE A 427 -7.01 27.15 -13.99
N SER A 428 -6.77 27.34 -12.69
CA SER A 428 -6.49 26.25 -11.76
C SER A 428 -7.69 25.29 -11.65
N LEU A 429 -8.91 25.82 -11.57
CA LEU A 429 -10.15 25.05 -11.61
C LEU A 429 -10.26 24.22 -12.91
N GLY A 430 -10.04 24.85 -14.07
CA GLY A 430 -10.09 24.18 -15.36
C GLY A 430 -9.04 23.06 -15.47
N GLY A 431 -7.84 23.30 -14.94
CA GLY A 431 -6.79 22.28 -14.84
C GLY A 431 -7.25 21.04 -14.05
N GLU A 432 -7.91 21.24 -12.91
CA GLU A 432 -8.43 20.13 -12.11
C GLU A 432 -9.59 19.38 -12.78
N ILE A 433 -10.44 20.06 -13.56
CA ILE A 433 -11.44 19.38 -14.40
C ILE A 433 -10.77 18.50 -15.45
N ILE A 434 -9.73 19.00 -16.12
CA ILE A 434 -8.95 18.21 -17.09
C ILE A 434 -8.30 17.02 -16.39
N ALA A 435 -7.72 17.23 -15.20
CA ALA A 435 -7.12 16.18 -14.40
C ALA A 435 -8.13 15.06 -14.09
N LEU A 436 -9.34 15.43 -13.64
CA LEU A 436 -10.45 14.50 -13.38
C LEU A 436 -10.90 13.73 -14.64
N ILE A 437 -11.02 14.41 -15.78
CA ILE A 437 -11.34 13.75 -17.06
C ILE A 437 -10.26 12.73 -17.43
N CYS A 438 -8.99 13.10 -17.28
CA CYS A 438 -7.87 12.18 -17.53
C CYS A 438 -7.94 10.96 -16.60
N ILE A 439 -8.32 11.09 -15.32
CA ILE A 439 -8.53 9.93 -14.44
C ILE A 439 -9.64 9.02 -14.96
N GLY A 440 -10.76 9.59 -15.41
CA GLY A 440 -11.84 8.81 -16.04
C GLY A 440 -11.36 8.05 -17.28
N LEU A 441 -10.55 8.69 -18.13
CA LEU A 441 -9.96 8.09 -19.32
C LEU A 441 -8.93 7.00 -18.97
N ILE A 442 -8.07 7.23 -17.98
CA ILE A 442 -7.12 6.23 -17.47
C ILE A 442 -7.89 5.01 -16.94
N TYR A 443 -8.92 5.24 -16.14
CA TYR A 443 -9.77 4.17 -15.61
C TYR A 443 -10.42 3.35 -16.75
N ALA A 444 -11.01 4.02 -17.73
CA ALA A 444 -11.60 3.38 -18.90
C ALA A 444 -10.57 2.60 -19.73
N LEU A 445 -9.38 3.16 -19.96
CA LEU A 445 -8.28 2.53 -20.67
C LEU A 445 -7.81 1.26 -19.97
N LEU A 446 -7.58 1.32 -18.65
CA LEU A 446 -7.12 0.18 -17.86
C LEU A 446 -8.19 -0.93 -17.82
N LYS A 447 -9.46 -0.56 -17.66
CA LYS A 447 -10.59 -1.50 -17.73
C LYS A 447 -10.73 -2.14 -19.12
N TYR A 448 -10.53 -1.37 -20.18
CA TYR A 448 -10.51 -1.88 -21.54
C TYR A 448 -9.37 -2.89 -21.73
N ARG A 449 -8.15 -2.57 -21.29
CA ARG A 449 -7.00 -3.48 -21.36
C ARG A 449 -7.28 -4.80 -20.62
N MET A 450 -7.82 -4.73 -19.40
CA MET A 450 -8.19 -5.92 -18.62
C MET A 450 -9.23 -6.79 -19.35
N ARG A 451 -10.30 -6.20 -19.88
CA ARG A 451 -11.32 -6.96 -20.63
C ARG A 451 -10.75 -7.64 -21.87
N GLN A 452 -9.80 -7.02 -22.56
CA GLN A 452 -9.13 -7.66 -23.71
C GLN A 452 -8.26 -8.83 -23.27
N LYS A 453 -7.55 -8.71 -22.14
CA LYS A 453 -6.77 -9.82 -21.57
C LYS A 453 -7.67 -10.98 -21.17
N GLU A 454 -8.77 -10.70 -20.47
CA GLU A 454 -9.77 -11.70 -20.08
C GLU A 454 -10.36 -12.45 -21.28
N LYS A 455 -10.71 -11.73 -22.36
CA LYS A 455 -11.20 -12.35 -23.61
C LYS A 455 -10.18 -13.30 -24.24
N LEU A 456 -8.91 -12.90 -24.29
CA LEU A 456 -7.84 -13.73 -24.85
C LEU A 456 -7.60 -14.98 -24.00
N LEU A 457 -7.55 -14.82 -22.68
CA LEU A 457 -7.42 -15.94 -21.74
C LEU A 457 -8.60 -16.90 -21.84
N ALA A 458 -9.83 -16.39 -21.93
CA ALA A 458 -11.04 -17.21 -22.11
C ALA A 458 -11.04 -17.97 -23.45
N SER A 459 -10.38 -17.45 -24.47
CA SER A 459 -10.18 -18.13 -25.76
C SER A 459 -9.00 -19.10 -25.79
N GLY A 460 -8.37 -19.38 -24.64
CA GLY A 460 -7.25 -20.33 -24.51
C GLY A 460 -5.89 -19.82 -24.98
N HIS A 461 -5.71 -18.50 -25.14
CA HIS A 461 -4.41 -17.93 -25.48
C HIS A 461 -3.55 -17.74 -24.22
N ASP A 462 -2.33 -18.29 -24.25
CA ASP A 462 -1.36 -18.14 -23.15
C ASP A 462 -0.52 -16.86 -23.27
N THR A 463 -0.49 -16.23 -24.46
CA THR A 463 0.21 -14.97 -24.70
C THR A 463 -0.53 -14.08 -25.70
N ASN A 464 -0.33 -12.76 -25.59
CA ASN A 464 -0.82 -11.76 -26.54
C ASN A 464 0.31 -11.07 -27.33
N GLY A 465 1.53 -11.59 -27.25
CA GLY A 465 2.72 -11.02 -27.89
C GLY A 465 3.17 -9.67 -27.29
N LYS A 466 2.59 -9.25 -26.17
CA LYS A 466 2.97 -8.03 -25.45
C LYS A 466 3.79 -8.37 -24.21
N GLU A 467 4.63 -7.43 -23.81
CA GLU A 467 5.49 -7.53 -22.64
C GLU A 467 5.06 -6.53 -21.56
N GLY A 468 5.52 -6.75 -20.33
CA GLY A 468 5.33 -5.79 -19.24
C GLY A 468 3.87 -5.63 -18.85
N ASP A 469 3.40 -4.40 -18.62
CA ASP A 469 2.08 -4.17 -18.03
C ASP A 469 0.94 -4.56 -18.98
N GLN A 470 1.25 -4.75 -20.27
CA GLN A 470 0.28 -5.15 -21.27
C GLN A 470 0.24 -6.66 -21.55
N SER A 471 1.12 -7.46 -20.96
CA SER A 471 1.12 -8.92 -21.09
C SER A 471 -0.13 -9.55 -20.43
N LEU A 472 -0.47 -10.80 -20.78
CA LEU A 472 -1.68 -11.47 -20.27
C LEU A 472 -1.62 -11.79 -18.76
N ASP A 473 -0.42 -12.05 -18.24
CA ASP A 473 -0.14 -12.39 -16.84
C ASP A 473 -0.23 -11.17 -15.90
N PHE A 474 -0.02 -9.95 -16.42
CA PHE A 474 -0.12 -8.75 -15.59
C PHE A 474 -1.56 -8.33 -15.32
N LYS A 475 -1.95 -8.29 -14.04
CA LYS A 475 -3.22 -7.70 -13.61
C LYS A 475 -3.01 -6.27 -13.14
N TYR A 476 -3.69 -5.34 -13.79
CA TYR A 476 -3.67 -3.95 -13.35
C TYR A 476 -4.38 -3.82 -11.99
N ILE A 477 -3.76 -3.08 -11.06
CA ILE A 477 -4.16 -3.03 -9.64
C ILE A 477 -5.13 -1.84 -9.41
N ASN A 478 -6.11 -2.03 -8.54
CA ASN A 478 -7.03 -1.00 -8.02
C ASN A 478 -8.04 -0.42 -9.06
N ILE A 479 -8.43 -1.20 -10.08
CA ILE A 479 -9.36 -0.78 -11.15
C ILE A 479 -10.74 -1.44 -11.05
N MET A 480 -10.86 -2.58 -10.37
CA MET A 480 -12.14 -3.19 -10.03
C MET A 480 -12.09 -3.70 -8.59
N PRO A 481 -13.21 -3.63 -7.83
CA PRO A 481 -13.36 -4.51 -6.68
C PRO A 481 -13.21 -5.94 -7.22
N GLN A 482 -12.20 -6.67 -6.74
CA GLN A 482 -12.20 -8.12 -6.95
C GLN A 482 -13.50 -8.64 -6.34
N PRO A 483 -14.27 -9.49 -7.04
CA PRO A 483 -15.39 -10.17 -6.39
C PRO A 483 -14.83 -10.87 -5.15
N LYS A 484 -15.47 -10.64 -4.01
CA LYS A 484 -15.06 -11.32 -2.77
C LYS A 484 -15.15 -12.83 -3.02
N PRO A 485 -14.15 -13.61 -2.61
CA PRO A 485 -14.24 -15.06 -2.73
C PRO A 485 -15.42 -15.57 -1.91
N VAL A 486 -15.95 -16.72 -2.32
CA VAL A 486 -16.95 -17.45 -1.56
C VAL A 486 -16.24 -18.09 -0.37
N ILE A 487 -16.83 -17.97 0.82
CA ILE A 487 -16.34 -18.62 2.03
C ILE A 487 -17.19 -19.86 2.26
N ALA A 488 -16.54 -21.03 2.35
CA ALA A 488 -17.20 -22.27 2.70
C ALA A 488 -16.72 -22.73 4.07
N ILE A 489 -17.63 -22.85 5.03
CA ILE A 489 -17.33 -23.29 6.40
C ILE A 489 -17.83 -24.72 6.54
N VAL A 490 -16.91 -25.70 6.56
CA VAL A 490 -17.25 -27.12 6.67
C VAL A 490 -17.40 -27.49 8.16
N PRO A 491 -18.60 -27.92 8.59
CA PRO A 491 -18.87 -28.22 10.00
C PRO A 491 -17.97 -29.30 10.60
N GLY A 492 -17.74 -29.18 11.92
CA GLY A 492 -17.06 -30.20 12.70
C GLY A 492 -17.94 -31.39 13.04
N GLY A 493 -17.34 -32.38 13.69
CA GLY A 493 -18.07 -33.56 14.13
C GLY A 493 -19.10 -33.18 15.18
N PHE A 494 -20.26 -33.84 15.17
CA PHE A 494 -21.41 -33.51 16.02
C PHE A 494 -22.01 -32.11 15.75
N CYS A 495 -21.62 -31.42 14.67
CA CYS A 495 -22.05 -30.03 14.42
C CYS A 495 -22.87 -29.91 13.14
N GLY A 496 -24.00 -29.20 13.24
CA GLY A 496 -24.78 -28.78 12.07
C GLY A 496 -24.48 -27.32 11.67
N PRO A 497 -25.03 -26.87 10.53
CA PRO A 497 -24.87 -25.49 10.05
C PRO A 497 -25.25 -24.41 11.07
N ARG A 498 -26.20 -24.71 11.97
CA ARG A 498 -26.71 -23.78 12.99
C ARG A 498 -25.63 -23.23 13.93
N VAL A 499 -24.58 -24.01 14.21
CA VAL A 499 -23.47 -23.59 15.10
C VAL A 499 -22.67 -22.43 14.49
N TYR A 500 -22.65 -22.31 13.15
CA TYR A 500 -21.82 -21.38 12.40
C TYR A 500 -22.55 -20.11 11.95
N GLN A 501 -23.84 -20.00 12.27
CA GLN A 501 -24.70 -18.99 11.68
C GLN A 501 -24.32 -17.56 12.07
N ASP A 502 -23.85 -17.34 13.31
CA ASP A 502 -23.46 -16.01 13.79
C ASP A 502 -22.24 -15.48 13.00
N VAL A 503 -21.22 -16.31 12.81
CA VAL A 503 -20.06 -16.01 11.94
C VAL A 503 -20.49 -15.83 10.48
N ALA A 504 -21.35 -16.70 9.97
CA ALA A 504 -21.81 -16.63 8.59
C ALA A 504 -22.61 -15.34 8.31
N ASN A 505 -23.42 -14.89 9.28
CA ASN A 505 -24.17 -13.64 9.17
C ASN A 505 -23.22 -12.43 9.16
N ALA A 506 -22.25 -12.37 10.09
CA ALA A 506 -21.25 -11.30 10.11
C ALA A 506 -20.45 -11.22 8.79
N LEU A 507 -20.08 -12.37 8.21
CA LEU A 507 -19.41 -12.43 6.91
C LEU A 507 -20.33 -11.98 5.75
N ARG A 508 -21.62 -12.34 5.78
CA ARG A 508 -22.60 -11.89 4.78
C ARG A 508 -22.87 -10.39 4.86
N ASP A 509 -22.91 -9.82 6.07
CA ASP A 509 -23.05 -8.38 6.28
C ASP A 509 -21.84 -7.62 5.71
N ASP A 510 -20.66 -8.22 5.76
CA ASP A 510 -19.47 -7.73 5.09
C ASP A 510 -19.51 -7.95 3.56
N GLY A 511 -20.52 -8.61 3.00
CA GLY A 511 -20.70 -8.82 1.57
C GLY A 511 -20.00 -10.05 0.99
N PHE A 512 -19.65 -11.04 1.83
CA PHE A 512 -19.22 -12.35 1.36
C PHE A 512 -20.42 -13.25 1.04
N THR A 513 -20.26 -14.14 0.06
CA THR A 513 -21.15 -15.30 -0.08
C THR A 513 -20.62 -16.40 0.83
N VAL A 514 -21.47 -16.94 1.70
CA VAL A 514 -21.09 -17.95 2.70
C VAL A 514 -21.91 -19.23 2.54
N ILE A 515 -21.22 -20.35 2.38
CA ILE A 515 -21.78 -21.70 2.22
C ILE A 515 -21.40 -22.54 3.46
N ILE A 516 -22.37 -23.28 3.99
CA ILE A 516 -22.16 -24.20 5.12
C ILE A 516 -22.81 -25.54 4.74
N PRO A 517 -22.04 -26.52 4.23
CA PRO A 517 -22.59 -27.82 3.84
C PRO A 517 -23.16 -28.56 5.05
N ALA A 518 -24.30 -29.22 4.87
CA ALA A 518 -24.91 -30.06 5.89
C ALA A 518 -24.35 -31.49 5.76
N LEU A 519 -23.28 -31.78 6.50
CA LEU A 519 -22.62 -33.09 6.46
C LEU A 519 -23.59 -34.22 6.80
N THR A 520 -23.43 -35.35 6.12
CA THR A 520 -24.32 -36.51 6.21
C THR A 520 -23.99 -37.41 7.40
N THR A 521 -22.74 -37.35 7.88
CA THR A 521 -22.23 -38.14 9.00
C THR A 521 -22.63 -37.61 10.37
N THR A 522 -23.29 -36.45 10.45
CA THR A 522 -23.76 -35.87 11.72
C THR A 522 -25.16 -35.28 11.63
N LYS A 523 -26.04 -35.67 12.55
CA LYS A 523 -27.40 -35.13 12.71
C LYS A 523 -27.97 -35.53 14.07
N ASP A 524 -29.09 -34.92 14.46
CA ASP A 524 -29.95 -35.48 15.50
C ASP A 524 -30.86 -36.55 14.90
N LEU A 525 -30.78 -37.77 15.46
CA LEU A 525 -31.62 -38.91 15.04
C LEU A 525 -33.02 -38.79 15.64
N SER A 526 -34.05 -39.08 14.84
CA SER A 526 -35.44 -39.07 15.32
C SER A 526 -35.76 -40.29 16.20
N SER A 527 -35.05 -41.41 15.97
CA SER A 527 -35.12 -42.63 16.78
C SER A 527 -33.73 -43.05 17.22
N LYS A 528 -33.59 -43.40 18.50
CA LYS A 528 -32.38 -44.00 19.06
C LYS A 528 -32.35 -45.53 18.93
N ASP A 529 -33.39 -46.13 18.34
CA ASP A 529 -33.45 -47.58 18.13
C ASP A 529 -32.45 -48.00 17.02
N PRO A 530 -31.40 -48.78 17.35
CA PRO A 530 -30.40 -49.23 16.38
C PRO A 530 -30.96 -50.11 15.28
N THR A 531 -32.17 -50.67 15.47
CA THR A 531 -32.81 -51.51 14.46
C THR A 531 -33.53 -50.72 13.37
N SER A 532 -33.79 -49.42 13.61
CA SER A 532 -34.51 -48.54 12.69
C SER A 532 -33.75 -48.29 11.38
N ALA A 533 -34.49 -48.09 10.29
CA ALA A 533 -33.89 -47.84 8.97
C ALA A 533 -33.06 -46.54 8.93
N GLU A 534 -33.52 -45.50 9.64
CA GLU A 534 -32.79 -44.24 9.75
C GLU A 534 -31.43 -44.42 10.44
N TYR A 535 -31.40 -45.16 11.55
CA TYR A 535 -30.18 -45.39 12.31
C TYR A 535 -29.15 -46.17 11.48
N LYS A 536 -29.58 -47.25 10.82
CA LYS A 536 -28.70 -48.07 9.97
C LYS A 536 -28.17 -47.31 8.77
N ASP A 537 -28.99 -46.50 8.09
CA ASP A 537 -28.54 -45.64 7.00
C ASP A 537 -27.51 -44.62 7.50
N PHE A 538 -27.77 -43.99 8.65
CA PHE A 538 -26.86 -43.02 9.25
C PHE A 538 -25.53 -43.65 9.68
N ALA A 539 -25.55 -44.81 10.34
CA ALA A 539 -24.35 -45.54 10.77
C ALA A 539 -23.46 -45.97 9.60
N SER A 540 -24.02 -46.07 8.38
CA SER A 540 -23.27 -46.41 7.16
C SER A 540 -22.62 -45.21 6.47
N LYS A 541 -22.94 -43.96 6.86
CA LYS A 541 -22.39 -42.76 6.22
C LYS A 541 -20.92 -42.60 6.57
N GLY A 542 -20.06 -42.45 5.57
CA GLY A 542 -18.63 -42.28 5.75
C GLY A 542 -18.12 -40.92 5.29
N LEU A 543 -16.82 -40.73 5.41
CA LEU A 543 -16.14 -39.52 4.93
C LEU A 543 -16.42 -39.23 3.43
N PRO A 544 -16.47 -40.21 2.52
CA PRO A 544 -16.78 -39.95 1.11
C PRO A 544 -18.18 -39.33 0.87
N ASP A 545 -19.16 -39.65 1.72
CA ASP A 545 -20.50 -39.04 1.63
C ASP A 545 -20.45 -37.54 1.96
N ASP A 546 -19.64 -37.16 2.96
CA ASP A 546 -19.42 -35.76 3.31
C ASP A 546 -18.63 -34.99 2.24
N VAL A 547 -17.61 -35.60 1.65
CA VAL A 547 -16.87 -35.00 0.51
C VAL A 547 -17.82 -34.71 -0.64
N LYS A 548 -18.70 -35.66 -0.97
CA LYS A 548 -19.72 -35.49 -2.01
C LYS A 548 -20.65 -34.33 -1.69
N GLU A 549 -21.06 -34.18 -0.43
CA GLU A 549 -21.94 -33.08 -0.03
C GLU A 549 -21.25 -31.71 -0.07
N ILE A 550 -19.97 -31.64 0.28
CA ILE A 550 -19.15 -30.44 0.09
C ILE A 550 -19.08 -30.07 -1.40
N HIS A 551 -18.81 -31.03 -2.28
CA HIS A 551 -18.79 -30.79 -3.73
C HIS A 551 -20.15 -30.31 -4.25
N ASN A 552 -21.26 -30.96 -3.84
CA ASN A 552 -22.61 -30.54 -4.22
C ASN A 552 -22.90 -29.10 -3.79
N SER A 553 -22.54 -28.74 -2.56
CA SER A 553 -22.74 -27.41 -2.00
C SER A 553 -21.92 -26.34 -2.72
N LEU A 554 -20.74 -26.69 -3.23
CA LEU A 554 -19.84 -25.75 -3.92
C LEU A 554 -20.09 -25.65 -5.44
N ALA A 555 -20.69 -26.67 -6.05
CA ALA A 555 -20.80 -26.82 -7.51
C ALA A 555 -21.33 -25.55 -8.21
N SER A 556 -22.46 -25.00 -7.73
CA SER A 556 -23.06 -23.80 -8.32
C SER A 556 -22.10 -22.60 -8.34
N GLU A 557 -21.32 -22.38 -7.27
CA GLU A 557 -20.41 -21.24 -7.21
C GLU A 557 -19.15 -21.46 -8.03
N LEU A 558 -18.60 -22.67 -8.00
CA LEU A 558 -17.46 -23.03 -8.84
C LEU A 558 -17.81 -22.90 -10.33
N ASP A 559 -19.00 -23.31 -10.74
CA ASP A 559 -19.44 -23.24 -12.14
C ASP A 559 -19.76 -21.81 -12.59
N LYS A 560 -20.14 -20.90 -11.68
CA LYS A 560 -20.20 -19.45 -11.94
C LYS A 560 -18.82 -18.80 -12.11
N GLY A 561 -17.75 -19.53 -11.82
CA GLY A 561 -16.39 -19.04 -11.89
C GLY A 561 -15.90 -18.38 -10.59
N SER A 562 -16.60 -18.57 -9.47
CA SER A 562 -16.19 -18.02 -8.18
C SER A 562 -14.92 -18.69 -7.65
N GLU A 563 -14.05 -17.90 -7.02
CA GLU A 563 -12.96 -18.44 -6.19
C GLU A 563 -13.50 -18.75 -4.79
N VAL A 564 -13.14 -19.91 -4.25
CA VAL A 564 -13.64 -20.40 -2.94
C VAL A 564 -12.48 -20.52 -1.95
N VAL A 565 -12.71 -20.10 -0.70
CA VAL A 565 -11.83 -20.38 0.44
C VAL A 565 -12.57 -21.30 1.39
N ILE A 566 -12.01 -22.48 1.65
CA ILE A 566 -12.61 -23.49 2.53
C ILE A 566 -12.00 -23.40 3.91
N PHE A 567 -12.85 -23.32 4.93
CA PHE A 567 -12.53 -23.42 6.35
C PHE A 567 -13.08 -24.73 6.89
N GLY A 568 -12.22 -25.70 7.19
CA GLY A 568 -12.61 -26.92 7.90
C GLY A 568 -12.50 -26.73 9.41
N HIS A 569 -13.53 -27.11 10.16
CA HIS A 569 -13.50 -27.09 11.62
C HIS A 569 -13.37 -28.51 12.18
N SER A 570 -12.42 -28.76 13.10
CA SER A 570 -12.33 -30.04 13.82
C SER A 570 -12.30 -31.24 12.84
N TYR A 571 -13.19 -32.23 12.99
CA TYR A 571 -13.40 -33.32 12.03
C TYR A 571 -13.60 -32.82 10.58
N GLY A 572 -14.35 -31.73 10.38
CA GLY A 572 -14.68 -31.17 9.07
C GLY A 572 -13.46 -30.79 8.23
N SER A 573 -12.29 -30.60 8.84
CA SER A 573 -11.02 -30.43 8.14
C SER A 573 -10.61 -31.63 7.29
N LEU A 574 -11.03 -32.84 7.65
CA LEU A 574 -10.71 -34.06 6.90
C LEU A 574 -11.47 -34.17 5.58
N PRO A 575 -12.82 -34.13 5.54
CA PRO A 575 -13.55 -34.12 4.28
C PRO A 575 -13.30 -32.83 3.50
N ALA A 576 -13.06 -31.68 4.15
CA ALA A 576 -12.66 -30.45 3.47
C ALA A 576 -11.34 -30.58 2.71
N LEU A 577 -10.34 -31.23 3.32
CA LEU A 577 -9.04 -31.51 2.71
C LEU A 577 -9.21 -32.40 1.47
N ILE A 578 -9.95 -33.50 1.59
CA ILE A 578 -10.15 -34.44 0.48
C ILE A 578 -10.99 -33.80 -0.64
N ALA A 579 -11.94 -32.93 -0.30
CA ALA A 579 -12.73 -32.19 -1.27
C ALA A 579 -11.90 -31.22 -2.15
N LEU A 580 -10.64 -30.92 -1.79
CA LEU A 580 -9.75 -30.11 -2.61
C LEU A 580 -9.31 -30.83 -3.90
N GLU A 581 -9.26 -32.17 -3.89
CA GLU A 581 -8.69 -32.97 -4.97
C GLU A 581 -9.39 -32.68 -6.31
N GLY A 582 -8.63 -32.15 -7.27
CA GLY A 582 -9.13 -31.83 -8.60
C GLY A 582 -10.06 -30.63 -8.68
N GLN A 583 -10.21 -29.85 -7.60
CA GLN A 583 -11.10 -28.69 -7.48
C GLN A 583 -10.35 -27.36 -7.23
N THR A 584 -9.02 -27.38 -7.14
CA THR A 584 -8.24 -26.15 -7.01
C THR A 584 -8.36 -25.29 -8.28
N VAL A 585 -8.06 -23.98 -8.17
CA VAL A 585 -8.09 -23.05 -9.31
C VAL A 585 -7.23 -23.56 -10.48
N GLU A 586 -6.04 -24.09 -10.19
CA GLU A 586 -5.14 -24.60 -11.23
C GLU A 586 -5.65 -25.88 -11.87
N GLU A 587 -6.15 -26.84 -11.08
CA GLU A 587 -6.66 -28.12 -11.59
C GLU A 587 -7.94 -27.95 -12.41
N ARG A 588 -8.87 -27.08 -11.96
CA ARG A 588 -10.08 -26.76 -12.74
C ARG A 588 -9.73 -26.04 -14.03
N LYS A 589 -8.78 -25.11 -13.99
CA LYS A 589 -8.27 -24.43 -15.19
C LYS A 589 -7.65 -25.44 -16.18
N ALA A 590 -6.89 -26.42 -15.70
CA ALA A 590 -6.34 -27.48 -16.54
C ALA A 590 -7.42 -28.35 -17.23
N LYS A 591 -8.61 -28.44 -16.64
CA LYS A 591 -9.80 -29.10 -17.20
C LYS A 591 -10.66 -28.18 -18.08
N GLY A 592 -10.26 -26.93 -18.29
CA GLY A 592 -11.04 -25.93 -19.04
C GLY A 592 -12.26 -25.39 -18.29
N LEU A 593 -12.33 -25.58 -16.97
CA LEU A 593 -13.41 -25.09 -16.11
C LEU A 593 -13.04 -23.75 -15.46
N SER A 594 -14.04 -22.90 -15.22
CA SER A 594 -13.88 -21.66 -14.45
C SER A 594 -13.98 -21.90 -12.95
N GLY A 595 -13.51 -20.94 -12.16
CA GLY A 595 -13.57 -20.96 -10.70
C GLY A 595 -12.61 -21.98 -10.07
N GLY A 596 -12.62 -22.06 -8.75
CA GLY A 596 -11.83 -23.05 -8.03
C GLY A 596 -11.53 -22.69 -6.59
N ILE A 597 -11.06 -23.68 -5.86
CA ILE A 597 -10.65 -23.51 -4.47
C ILE A 597 -9.25 -22.88 -4.48
N LYS A 598 -9.13 -21.68 -3.90
CA LYS A 598 -7.90 -20.87 -3.92
C LYS A 598 -7.09 -20.94 -2.64
N ALA A 599 -7.71 -21.33 -1.52
CA ALA A 599 -7.03 -21.49 -0.24
C ALA A 599 -7.82 -22.44 0.67
N TYR A 600 -7.10 -23.09 1.57
CA TYR A 600 -7.63 -24.01 2.58
C TYR A 600 -7.18 -23.58 3.98
N ALA A 601 -8.11 -23.52 4.92
CA ALA A 601 -7.85 -23.20 6.32
C ALA A 601 -8.41 -24.31 7.22
N SER A 602 -7.59 -24.84 8.12
CA SER A 602 -8.04 -25.76 9.18
C SER A 602 -8.19 -24.99 10.49
N VAL A 603 -9.32 -25.14 11.19
CA VAL A 603 -9.64 -24.46 12.44
C VAL A 603 -9.77 -25.50 13.55
N SER A 604 -8.78 -25.55 14.44
CA SER A 604 -8.61 -26.61 15.44
C SER A 604 -8.91 -28.02 14.90
N GLY A 605 -8.43 -28.29 13.69
CA GLY A 605 -8.86 -29.44 12.90
C GLY A 605 -7.73 -30.35 12.47
N PHE A 606 -8.10 -31.56 12.09
CA PHE A 606 -7.16 -32.62 11.76
C PHE A 606 -6.66 -32.53 10.31
N ALA A 607 -5.58 -33.24 10.00
CA ALA A 607 -5.08 -33.39 8.65
C ALA A 607 -4.52 -34.79 8.44
N TYR A 608 -4.70 -35.33 7.23
CA TYR A 608 -4.04 -36.56 6.83
C TYR A 608 -2.64 -36.26 6.30
N THR A 609 -1.63 -36.91 6.89
CA THR A 609 -0.21 -36.65 6.64
C THR A 609 0.50 -37.83 5.97
N MET A 610 -0.11 -39.02 6.00
CA MET A 610 0.41 -40.24 5.41
C MET A 610 -0.69 -40.99 4.65
N ARG A 611 -0.40 -41.40 3.41
CA ARG A 611 -1.33 -42.14 2.56
C ARG A 611 -1.62 -43.52 3.14
N GLY A 612 -2.88 -43.96 3.08
CA GLY A 612 -3.32 -45.25 3.60
C GLY A 612 -3.24 -45.38 5.13
N LYS A 613 -3.08 -44.27 5.86
CA LYS A 613 -3.03 -44.22 7.34
C LYS A 613 -4.05 -43.22 7.88
N ASN A 614 -4.60 -43.51 9.06
CA ASN A 614 -5.49 -42.59 9.77
C ASN A 614 -4.72 -41.35 10.29
N ILE A 615 -5.42 -40.45 10.99
CA ILE A 615 -4.84 -39.21 11.54
C ILE A 615 -3.74 -39.43 12.60
N MET A 616 -3.64 -40.64 13.17
CA MET A 616 -2.58 -41.04 14.11
C MET A 616 -1.42 -41.75 13.40
N GLY A 617 -1.49 -41.91 12.09
CA GLY A 617 -0.47 -42.61 11.31
C GLY A 617 -0.53 -44.14 11.40
N THR A 618 -1.65 -44.69 11.88
CA THR A 618 -1.86 -46.15 12.00
C THR A 618 -2.94 -46.63 11.04
N THR A 619 -3.14 -47.94 10.94
CA THR A 619 -4.28 -48.58 10.24
C THR A 619 -5.28 -49.17 11.23
N GLU A 620 -5.05 -48.98 12.52
CA GLU A 620 -5.93 -49.44 13.59
C GLU A 620 -7.06 -48.44 13.80
N ASP A 621 -8.16 -48.89 14.41
CA ASP A 621 -9.24 -48.00 14.81
C ASP A 621 -8.72 -46.96 15.81
N LEU A 622 -9.25 -45.74 15.74
CA LEU A 622 -8.92 -44.69 16.70
C LEU A 622 -9.47 -45.07 18.09
N PRO A 623 -8.76 -44.74 19.18
CA PRO A 623 -9.25 -45.01 20.52
C PRO A 623 -10.55 -44.24 20.78
N GLU A 624 -11.48 -44.86 21.51
CA GLU A 624 -12.69 -44.19 21.98
C GLU A 624 -12.34 -43.03 22.90
N MET A 625 -13.00 -41.90 22.71
CA MET A 625 -12.77 -40.72 23.54
C MET A 625 -13.71 -40.74 24.75
N PRO A 626 -13.28 -40.23 25.92
CA PRO A 626 -14.04 -40.33 27.18
C PRO A 626 -15.37 -39.57 27.20
N TYR A 627 -15.68 -38.84 26.14
CA TYR A 627 -16.86 -37.99 26.00
C TYR A 627 -17.88 -38.51 24.97
N HIS A 628 -17.67 -39.70 24.41
CA HIS A 628 -18.68 -40.38 23.59
C HIS A 628 -18.71 -41.88 23.87
N THR A 629 -19.78 -42.54 23.43
CA THR A 629 -19.93 -44.00 23.46
C THR A 629 -20.28 -44.51 22.07
N LEU A 630 -19.73 -45.66 21.67
CA LEU A 630 -20.03 -46.30 20.40
C LEU A 630 -21.15 -47.33 20.56
N GLU A 631 -22.25 -47.18 19.81
CA GLU A 631 -23.36 -48.14 19.78
C GLU A 631 -23.74 -48.44 18.32
N GLU A 632 -23.57 -49.70 17.90
CA GLU A 632 -23.96 -50.19 16.56
C GLU A 632 -23.51 -49.27 15.40
N GLY A 633 -22.26 -48.76 15.47
CA GLY A 633 -21.67 -47.91 14.42
C GLY A 633 -21.97 -46.41 14.54
N VAL A 634 -22.63 -45.96 15.60
CA VAL A 634 -22.88 -44.54 15.87
C VAL A 634 -22.22 -44.11 17.18
N LEU A 635 -21.50 -42.99 17.13
CA LEU A 635 -20.96 -42.31 18.30
C LEU A 635 -22.04 -41.42 18.90
N HIS A 636 -22.35 -41.64 20.17
CA HIS A 636 -23.27 -40.84 20.97
C HIS A 636 -22.50 -39.94 21.91
N MET A 637 -22.67 -38.62 21.76
CA MET A 637 -21.94 -37.66 22.58
C MET A 637 -22.54 -37.56 23.98
N GLN A 638 -21.68 -37.61 25.00
CA GLN A 638 -22.02 -37.55 26.41
C GLN A 638 -21.97 -36.10 26.92
N ASP A 639 -22.76 -35.78 27.96
CA ASP A 639 -22.76 -34.44 28.57
C ASP A 639 -21.41 -34.06 29.20
N THR A 640 -20.54 -35.04 29.48
CA THR A 640 -19.16 -34.82 29.92
C THR A 640 -18.31 -34.07 28.88
N ALA A 641 -18.72 -34.01 27.60
CA ALA A 641 -18.04 -33.20 26.58
C ALA A 641 -18.29 -31.69 26.73
N LYS A 642 -19.40 -31.28 27.34
CA LYS A 642 -19.81 -29.87 27.45
C LYS A 642 -18.70 -28.95 28.00
N PRO A 643 -18.08 -29.22 29.16
CA PRO A 643 -17.01 -28.36 29.70
C PRO A 643 -15.70 -28.42 28.88
N LEU A 644 -15.51 -29.45 28.05
CA LEU A 644 -14.33 -29.59 27.18
C LEU A 644 -14.51 -28.77 25.89
N PHE A 645 -15.68 -28.87 25.27
CA PHE A 645 -16.02 -28.23 24.00
C PHE A 645 -16.16 -26.71 24.18
N PHE A 646 -16.73 -26.28 25.30
CA PHE A 646 -17.03 -24.88 25.60
C PHE A 646 -16.25 -24.36 26.83
N SER A 647 -14.98 -24.79 26.94
CA SER A 647 -14.08 -24.49 28.07
C SER A 647 -13.85 -23.00 28.35
N ASP A 648 -14.11 -22.15 27.35
CA ASP A 648 -13.94 -20.70 27.39
C ASP A 648 -15.24 -19.93 27.66
N LEU A 649 -16.37 -20.62 27.86
CA LEU A 649 -17.67 -20.05 28.15
C LEU A 649 -18.06 -20.20 29.62
N SER A 650 -18.93 -19.30 30.11
CA SER A 650 -19.57 -19.44 31.42
C SER A 650 -20.49 -20.67 31.45
N THR A 651 -20.75 -21.27 32.61
CA THR A 651 -21.60 -22.48 32.70
C THR A 651 -22.99 -22.29 32.06
N GLU A 652 -23.60 -21.10 32.23
CA GLU A 652 -24.88 -20.76 31.61
C GLU A 652 -24.78 -20.70 30.08
N ASP A 653 -23.69 -20.14 29.56
CA ASP A 653 -23.42 -20.07 28.12
C ASP A 653 -23.12 -21.44 27.51
N GLN A 654 -22.46 -22.32 28.27
CA GLN A 654 -22.18 -23.69 27.85
C GLN A 654 -23.47 -24.47 27.61
N ASP A 655 -24.48 -24.32 28.47
CA ASP A 655 -25.78 -24.97 28.30
C ASP A 655 -26.47 -24.52 27.01
N ARG A 656 -26.50 -23.21 26.76
CA ARG A 656 -27.08 -22.64 25.53
C ARG A 656 -26.34 -23.08 24.28
N ALA A 657 -25.02 -23.16 24.34
CA ALA A 657 -24.20 -23.62 23.23
C ALA A 657 -24.40 -25.13 22.97
N TRP A 658 -24.55 -25.93 24.02
CA TRP A 658 -24.74 -27.38 23.96
C TRP A 658 -26.02 -27.80 23.24
N GLU A 659 -27.08 -26.99 23.30
CA GLU A 659 -28.33 -27.21 22.55
C GLU A 659 -28.16 -27.08 21.03
N LYS A 660 -27.10 -26.41 20.55
CA LYS A 660 -26.83 -26.24 19.12
C LYS A 660 -26.06 -27.43 18.52
N VAL A 661 -25.48 -28.30 19.36
CA VAL A 661 -24.61 -29.42 18.94
C VAL A 661 -25.41 -30.72 18.89
N PHE A 662 -25.31 -31.43 17.77
CA PHE A 662 -25.96 -32.72 17.56
C PHE A 662 -25.43 -33.77 18.53
N LYS A 663 -26.23 -34.80 18.80
CA LYS A 663 -25.84 -35.86 19.75
C LYS A 663 -25.33 -37.14 19.10
N ALA A 664 -25.34 -37.23 17.77
CA ALA A 664 -24.91 -38.40 17.03
C ALA A 664 -23.92 -38.07 15.89
N HIS A 665 -22.96 -38.98 15.68
CA HIS A 665 -22.02 -38.98 14.56
C HIS A 665 -21.77 -40.42 14.10
N SER A 666 -21.87 -40.69 12.80
CA SER A 666 -21.46 -41.98 12.23
C SER A 666 -19.99 -42.29 12.55
N HIS A 667 -19.70 -43.48 13.09
CA HIS A 667 -18.34 -43.93 13.36
C HIS A 667 -17.56 -44.26 12.08
N GLU A 668 -18.26 -44.66 11.02
CA GLU A 668 -17.66 -45.00 9.72
C GLU A 668 -16.89 -43.82 9.10
N SER A 669 -17.24 -42.59 9.49
CA SER A 669 -16.60 -41.36 9.05
C SER A 669 -15.12 -41.25 9.47
N PHE A 670 -14.70 -41.99 10.51
CA PHE A 670 -13.32 -42.00 11.04
C PHE A 670 -12.46 -43.17 10.52
N ARG A 671 -13.06 -44.12 9.79
CA ARG A 671 -12.37 -45.32 9.29
C ARG A 671 -11.73 -45.14 7.91
N HIS A 672 -11.93 -43.99 7.29
CA HIS A 672 -11.37 -43.71 5.98
C HIS A 672 -9.83 -43.62 6.02
N LEU A 673 -9.18 -44.40 5.17
CA LEU A 673 -7.74 -44.35 4.91
C LEU A 673 -7.53 -43.63 3.56
N PRO A 674 -6.98 -42.41 3.56
CA PRO A 674 -6.98 -41.55 2.39
C PRO A 674 -5.83 -41.89 1.44
N ASP A 675 -6.08 -41.72 0.15
CA ASP A 675 -4.99 -41.57 -0.82
C ASP A 675 -4.52 -40.13 -0.86
N PHE A 676 -5.41 -39.13 -0.90
CA PHE A 676 -5.08 -37.70 -0.95
C PHE A 676 -4.71 -37.12 0.43
N ILE A 677 -3.55 -36.49 0.55
CA ILE A 677 -3.02 -35.96 1.82
C ILE A 677 -2.63 -34.49 1.75
N ILE A 678 -2.40 -33.85 2.90
CA ILE A 678 -2.12 -32.41 3.02
C ILE A 678 -0.87 -31.92 2.27
N SER A 679 0.10 -32.80 2.01
CA SER A 679 1.30 -32.48 1.23
C SER A 679 1.04 -32.43 -0.29
N ASP A 680 -0.08 -33.01 -0.74
CA ASP A 680 -0.52 -32.96 -2.14
C ASP A 680 -1.14 -31.61 -2.49
N VAL A 681 -1.68 -30.90 -1.51
CA VAL A 681 -2.30 -29.59 -1.66
C VAL A 681 -1.27 -28.53 -2.09
N LYS A 682 -1.50 -27.89 -3.24
CA LYS A 682 -0.61 -26.87 -3.84
C LYS A 682 -1.15 -25.44 -3.78
N ILE A 683 -2.22 -25.22 -3.03
CA ILE A 683 -2.78 -23.90 -2.74
C ILE A 683 -2.38 -23.46 -1.32
N PRO A 684 -2.43 -22.16 -0.98
CA PRO A 684 -2.17 -21.68 0.38
C PRO A 684 -2.94 -22.46 1.45
N LYS A 685 -2.22 -22.95 2.45
CA LYS A 685 -2.71 -23.69 3.61
C LYS A 685 -2.53 -22.87 4.88
N ILE A 686 -3.62 -22.63 5.58
CA ILE A 686 -3.63 -21.87 6.83
C ILE A 686 -4.09 -22.78 7.96
N TYR A 687 -3.46 -22.66 9.12
CA TYR A 687 -3.95 -23.28 10.35
C TYR A 687 -4.40 -22.20 11.33
N VAL A 688 -5.59 -22.33 11.89
CA VAL A 688 -6.13 -21.44 12.93
C VAL A 688 -6.12 -22.18 14.25
N VAL A 689 -5.23 -21.77 15.14
CA VAL A 689 -5.07 -22.35 16.48
C VAL A 689 -6.09 -21.75 17.43
N CYS A 690 -6.86 -22.61 18.10
CA CYS A 690 -7.70 -22.21 19.23
C CYS A 690 -6.92 -22.41 20.53
N GLU A 691 -6.48 -21.33 21.17
CA GLU A 691 -5.46 -21.37 22.23
C GLU A 691 -5.94 -22.01 23.55
N LYS A 692 -7.26 -22.05 23.79
CA LYS A 692 -7.88 -22.60 25.01
C LYS A 692 -8.60 -23.92 24.77
N ASP A 693 -8.38 -24.54 23.61
CA ASP A 693 -9.05 -25.77 23.21
C ASP A 693 -8.65 -26.94 24.13
N GLN A 694 -9.64 -27.64 24.68
CA GLN A 694 -9.44 -28.83 25.51
C GLN A 694 -9.83 -30.14 24.80
N VAL A 695 -10.42 -30.06 23.61
CA VAL A 695 -10.79 -31.21 22.76
C VAL A 695 -9.60 -31.58 21.88
N VAL A 696 -9.07 -30.60 21.17
CA VAL A 696 -7.83 -30.71 20.39
C VAL A 696 -6.83 -29.76 21.05
N ALA A 697 -6.15 -30.25 22.08
CA ALA A 697 -5.23 -29.42 22.86
C ALA A 697 -4.20 -28.70 21.97
N PRO A 698 -3.74 -27.49 22.32
CA PRO A 698 -2.79 -26.73 21.50
C PRO A 698 -1.54 -27.52 21.11
N THR A 699 -1.06 -28.42 21.97
CA THR A 699 0.08 -29.31 21.68
C THR A 699 -0.20 -30.28 20.53
N TRP A 700 -1.44 -30.79 20.42
CA TRP A 700 -1.88 -31.60 19.28
C TRP A 700 -2.04 -30.76 18.02
N GLN A 701 -2.58 -29.55 18.14
CA GLN A 701 -2.68 -28.62 17.01
C GLN A 701 -1.29 -28.28 16.45
N GLU A 702 -0.30 -28.05 17.32
CA GLU A 702 1.11 -27.82 16.94
C GLU A 702 1.72 -29.02 16.20
N MET A 703 1.42 -30.25 16.63
CA MET A 703 1.85 -31.46 15.93
C MET A 703 1.25 -31.54 14.52
N VAL A 704 -0.04 -31.22 14.36
CA VAL A 704 -0.70 -31.17 13.04
C VAL A 704 -0.08 -30.09 12.16
N ILE A 705 0.25 -28.92 12.72
CA ILE A 705 0.91 -27.84 11.98
C ILE A 705 2.27 -28.30 11.44
N GLN A 706 3.10 -28.90 12.31
CA GLN A 706 4.44 -29.36 11.95
C GLN A 706 4.41 -30.44 10.88
N MET A 707 3.50 -31.40 11.01
CA MET A 707 3.38 -32.50 10.05
C MET A 707 2.64 -32.11 8.76
N GLY A 708 1.73 -31.14 8.82
CA GLY A 708 0.89 -30.71 7.70
C GLY A 708 1.53 -29.69 6.76
N GLY A 709 2.64 -29.08 7.17
CA GLY A 709 3.38 -28.09 6.37
C GLY A 709 2.50 -26.92 5.96
N PHE A 710 1.79 -26.32 6.91
CA PHE A 710 0.95 -25.14 6.68
C PHE A 710 1.81 -23.90 6.40
N ASP A 711 1.40 -23.07 5.45
CA ASP A 711 2.15 -21.88 5.02
C ASP A 711 2.02 -20.73 6.03
N LYS A 712 0.90 -20.71 6.76
CA LYS A 712 0.58 -19.66 7.74
C LYS A 712 -0.16 -20.23 8.94
N VAL A 713 0.14 -19.69 10.11
CA VAL A 713 -0.54 -20.01 11.37
C VAL A 713 -1.16 -18.73 11.93
N GLU A 714 -2.46 -18.79 12.22
CA GLU A 714 -3.24 -17.75 12.88
C GLU A 714 -3.72 -18.27 14.23
N LYS A 715 -4.07 -17.37 15.15
CA LYS A 715 -4.46 -17.74 16.52
C LYS A 715 -5.74 -17.03 16.94
N LEU A 716 -6.59 -17.75 17.66
CA LEU A 716 -7.80 -17.25 18.30
C LEU A 716 -7.77 -17.56 19.80
N PRO A 717 -8.09 -16.58 20.67
CA PRO A 717 -8.09 -16.76 22.12
C PRO A 717 -9.36 -17.50 22.62
N SER A 718 -9.76 -18.55 21.93
CA SER A 718 -10.99 -19.34 22.14
C SER A 718 -10.72 -20.79 22.52
N GLY A 719 -11.76 -21.46 23.03
CA GLY A 719 -11.88 -22.91 23.14
C GLY A 719 -12.18 -23.56 21.78
N HIS A 720 -12.75 -24.77 21.79
CA HIS A 720 -12.98 -25.54 20.55
C HIS A 720 -13.93 -24.86 19.56
N PHE A 721 -14.87 -24.02 20.04
CA PHE A 721 -15.89 -23.36 19.22
C PHE A 721 -15.72 -21.83 19.15
N PRO A 722 -14.74 -21.31 18.40
CA PRO A 722 -14.60 -19.85 18.19
C PRO A 722 -15.86 -19.22 17.58
N PHE A 723 -16.63 -20.00 16.81
CA PHE A 723 -17.89 -19.59 16.17
C PHE A 723 -19.00 -19.25 17.16
N VAL A 724 -18.90 -19.74 18.39
CA VAL A 724 -19.87 -19.49 19.46
C VAL A 724 -19.31 -18.51 20.47
N SER A 725 -18.04 -18.67 20.86
CA SER A 725 -17.45 -17.83 21.91
C SER A 725 -17.03 -16.45 21.46
N ILE A 726 -16.51 -16.32 20.23
CA ILE A 726 -16.02 -15.06 19.67
C ILE A 726 -16.38 -14.92 18.17
N PRO A 727 -17.68 -14.95 17.81
CA PRO A 727 -18.12 -14.98 16.42
C PRO A 727 -17.62 -13.79 15.57
N ASP A 728 -17.62 -12.57 16.11
CA ASP A 728 -17.16 -11.38 15.39
C ASP A 728 -15.66 -11.40 15.09
N GLU A 729 -14.84 -11.86 16.04
CA GLU A 729 -13.39 -11.99 15.85
C GLU A 729 -13.07 -13.09 14.84
N THR A 730 -13.80 -14.20 14.94
CA THR A 730 -13.70 -15.33 13.99
C THR A 730 -14.07 -14.87 12.57
N ALA A 731 -15.17 -14.14 12.40
CA ALA A 731 -15.59 -13.60 11.12
C ALA A 731 -14.55 -12.63 10.52
N LYS A 732 -13.99 -11.74 11.34
CA LYS A 732 -12.91 -10.82 10.91
C LYS A 732 -11.68 -11.57 10.43
N LEU A 733 -11.26 -12.60 11.16
CA LEU A 733 -10.12 -13.43 10.78
C LEU A 733 -10.40 -14.18 9.47
N PHE A 734 -11.60 -14.75 9.32
CA PHE A 734 -11.98 -15.47 8.09
C PHE A 734 -12.04 -14.53 6.88
N ALA A 735 -12.60 -13.34 7.05
CA ALA A 735 -12.61 -12.31 6.01
C ALA A 735 -11.19 -11.92 5.59
N GLN A 736 -10.29 -11.73 6.57
CA GLN A 736 -8.88 -11.42 6.32
C GLN A 736 -8.19 -12.56 5.55
N ILE A 737 -8.29 -13.81 6.02
CA ILE A 737 -7.73 -14.98 5.34
C ILE A 737 -8.26 -15.08 3.91
N ALA A 738 -9.56 -14.83 3.71
CA ALA A 738 -10.19 -14.94 2.40
C ALA A 738 -9.69 -13.87 1.41
N THR A 739 -9.43 -12.64 1.87
CA THR A 739 -8.99 -11.54 1.00
C THR A 739 -7.49 -11.47 0.73
N GLY A 740 -6.68 -12.25 1.45
CA GLY A 740 -5.20 -12.17 1.41
C GLY A 740 -4.70 -10.95 2.16
#